data_AF-A0A5A8C5L4-F1
#
_entry.id   AF-A0A5A8C5L4-F1
#
_cell.length_a   1.000
_cell.length_b   1.000
_cell.length_c   1.000
_cell.angle_alpha   90.00
_cell.angle_beta   90.00
_cell.angle_gamma   90.00
#
_symmetry.space_group_name_H-M   'P 1'
#
loop_
_entity.id
_entity.type
_entity.pdbx_description
1 polymer ?
#
loop_
_entity_poly.entity_id
_entity_poly.type
_entity_poly.pdbx_seq_one_letter_code
_entity_poly.pdbx_strand_id
1 'polypeptide(L)'
;MASKSLVAGIDCHCVPDLPDAIGDAVGESFEFVLAPLFHPRMHRDTAGVSDKREGPATRSDMVLDSSAWSTSVVGKASPWLDLDSPCEAIRRDSEACLKQEVAWASHLGVPAVCVRLPARPGCANLARALNAVVQQSDYIHFWVRVPVTWECAGTDAGPGADVAGAAGAAAAPRVATDAAGLAAVHTASREGATQEATTVAESLAAIASSASAQPAVALAPGACIVVPPALPEPSTGAVPLATNAPAAAASSRSAASSASSASSGADSHPVVTLPRTGAPATPVAAAAAAAASAPICPRRPATDPWEAWNTLRALTGFNPQVSACLELTRELPSPAHIRRWLGEPVKALVIPTWVFVTNRRGFSVLPRAHQAVVQSFMRHKAQIVVTGRPGGVPDGNGISTTVYAPYLEYLSHLASKLPEFTDKDDFEEPYYDYLQAPLQPLMDNLESSTYETFERDPIKYELYGEAVRRALLDRPADSETVLMVVGAGRGPLVRRSLAAAAASGRTLRVYAVEKNPNAVITLRNLVREQGWTNVTIVSHDMRTWEAPEKADILVSELLGSFGDNELSPECLDGAQKFLKEGGISIPASYTSFAAPVMSSKLWNEVKGYKEATSFETGYVVRMHNFTELATPQPCHSFVHPNRTAGKIDNSRYSANRFTAASSAVVHGFGGYFECVLYKDVVMSINPATHSEGMFSWFPIFFPIKQPFYVSEGDTIELHLWRRDSSTKVWYEWAFTAPEVTEIHNPGGRSYWIGL
;
A
#
# COMPACT_ATOMS: atom_id res chain seq x y z
N MET A 1 -1.98 27.66 4.41
CA MET A 1 -1.77 26.19 4.35
C MET A 1 -0.55 25.95 3.48
N ALA A 2 0.36 25.07 3.89
CA ALA A 2 1.53 24.74 3.09
C ALA A 2 1.16 23.63 2.11
N SER A 3 1.26 23.90 0.80
CA SER A 3 1.37 22.82 -0.18
C SER A 3 2.58 21.97 0.21
N LYS A 4 2.39 20.69 0.51
CA LYS A 4 3.50 19.81 0.91
C LYS A 4 4.51 19.77 -0.24
N SER A 5 5.77 20.13 0.04
CA SER A 5 6.78 20.32 -1.00
C SER A 5 7.06 19.01 -1.72
N LEU A 6 7.42 19.12 -3.00
CA LEU A 6 7.84 17.98 -3.78
C LEU A 6 9.27 17.58 -3.37
N VAL A 7 9.39 16.67 -2.41
CA VAL A 7 10.67 16.12 -1.97
C VAL A 7 11.38 15.46 -3.15
N ALA A 8 12.42 16.12 -3.64
CA ALA A 8 13.12 15.77 -4.88
C ALA A 8 14.64 15.75 -4.70
N GLY A 9 15.32 14.82 -5.38
CA GLY A 9 16.78 14.72 -5.36
C GLY A 9 17.43 14.35 -6.70
N ILE A 10 18.76 14.45 -6.77
CA ILE A 10 19.56 14.19 -7.98
C ILE A 10 20.40 12.91 -7.82
N ASP A 11 20.38 12.02 -8.82
CA ASP A 11 21.18 10.79 -8.86
C ASP A 11 22.56 11.00 -9.49
N CYS A 12 23.53 11.43 -8.68
CA CYS A 12 24.85 11.84 -9.14
C CYS A 12 25.77 10.63 -9.44
N HIS A 13 26.19 10.47 -10.71
CA HIS A 13 27.10 9.37 -11.12
C HIS A 13 28.58 9.75 -11.10
N CYS A 14 28.89 11.05 -11.08
CA CYS A 14 30.20 11.60 -10.80
C CYS A 14 30.02 12.72 -9.77
N VAL A 15 30.87 12.74 -8.74
CA VAL A 15 30.84 13.69 -7.62
C VAL A 15 32.30 14.00 -7.28
N PRO A 16 32.95 14.95 -7.96
CA PRO A 16 34.36 15.29 -7.73
C PRO A 16 34.55 15.81 -6.31
N ASP A 17 33.86 16.90 -5.99
CA ASP A 17 33.58 17.37 -4.63
C ASP A 17 32.12 17.06 -4.25
N LEU A 18 31.82 16.99 -2.95
CA LEU A 18 30.49 16.64 -2.42
C LEU A 18 29.72 17.87 -1.89
N PRO A 19 30.30 18.76 -1.06
CA PRO A 19 29.76 20.10 -0.82
C PRO A 19 29.29 20.82 -2.08
N ASP A 20 30.13 20.90 -3.13
CA ASP A 20 29.77 21.57 -4.39
C ASP A 20 28.55 20.89 -5.04
N ALA A 21 28.53 19.55 -5.11
CA ALA A 21 27.43 18.80 -5.72
C ALA A 21 26.10 18.89 -4.94
N ILE A 22 26.15 19.19 -3.64
CA ILE A 22 24.96 19.51 -2.83
C ILE A 22 24.57 20.98 -3.00
N GLY A 23 25.55 21.89 -3.08
CA GLY A 23 25.33 23.31 -3.36
C GLY A 23 24.66 23.54 -4.71
N ASP A 24 25.12 22.86 -5.75
CA ASP A 24 24.48 22.83 -7.08
C ASP A 24 23.03 22.32 -7.00
N ALA A 25 22.82 21.17 -6.32
CA ALA A 25 21.49 20.59 -6.17
C ALA A 25 20.50 21.52 -5.45
N VAL A 26 20.93 22.14 -4.34
CA VAL A 26 20.13 23.10 -3.56
C VAL A 26 19.92 24.41 -4.34
N GLY A 27 20.92 24.87 -5.09
CA GLY A 27 20.80 26.02 -6.01
C GLY A 27 19.78 25.77 -7.13
N GLU A 28 19.63 24.52 -7.55
CA GLU A 28 18.60 24.05 -8.47
C GLU A 28 17.30 23.58 -7.78
N SER A 29 17.12 23.90 -6.48
CA SER A 29 15.94 23.61 -5.64
C SER A 29 15.65 22.13 -5.32
N PHE A 30 16.63 21.24 -5.46
CA PHE A 30 16.55 19.86 -4.97
C PHE A 30 16.95 19.78 -3.49
N GLU A 31 16.34 18.85 -2.75
CA GLU A 31 16.52 18.70 -1.30
C GLU A 31 17.67 17.74 -0.92
N PHE A 32 18.03 16.79 -1.79
CA PHE A 32 19.06 15.79 -1.52
C PHE A 32 19.76 15.23 -2.79
N VAL A 33 20.88 14.53 -2.61
CA VAL A 33 21.61 13.83 -3.68
C VAL A 33 21.80 12.35 -3.36
N LEU A 34 21.75 11.49 -4.39
CA LEU A 34 22.22 10.11 -4.29
C LEU A 34 23.69 10.09 -4.72
N ALA A 35 24.62 9.91 -3.77
CA ALA A 35 26.06 10.04 -4.01
C ALA A 35 26.81 8.70 -3.80
N PRO A 36 27.80 8.34 -4.63
CA PRO A 36 28.64 7.16 -4.41
C PRO A 36 29.38 7.23 -3.08
N LEU A 37 29.19 6.22 -2.21
CA LEU A 37 29.89 6.11 -0.92
C LEU A 37 31.40 5.92 -1.10
N PHE A 38 31.78 5.26 -2.19
CA PHE A 38 33.14 5.05 -2.68
C PHE A 38 33.17 5.42 -4.17
N HIS A 39 34.33 5.84 -4.70
CA HIS A 39 34.43 6.23 -6.12
C HIS A 39 34.02 5.05 -7.04
N PRO A 40 33.05 5.21 -7.96
CA PRO A 40 32.33 4.09 -8.58
C PRO A 40 33.15 3.23 -9.54
N ARG A 41 34.40 3.59 -9.84
CA ARG A 41 35.37 2.79 -10.62
C ARG A 41 36.48 2.18 -9.75
N MET A 42 36.48 2.42 -8.45
CA MET A 42 37.48 1.90 -7.51
C MET A 42 37.10 0.48 -7.07
N HIS A 43 37.42 -0.50 -7.92
CA HIS A 43 37.28 -1.92 -7.59
C HIS A 43 38.18 -2.28 -6.40
N ARG A 44 37.68 -3.09 -5.47
CA ARG A 44 38.39 -3.54 -4.26
C ARG A 44 38.26 -5.06 -4.16
N ASP A 45 39.14 -5.72 -3.43
CA ASP A 45 39.30 -7.18 -3.49
C ASP A 45 39.66 -7.81 -2.13
N THR A 46 39.29 -9.08 -1.97
CA THR A 46 39.60 -9.89 -0.78
C THR A 46 40.94 -10.62 -0.86
N ALA A 47 41.72 -10.37 -1.93
CA ALA A 47 43.04 -10.96 -2.16
C ALA A 47 44.20 -10.09 -1.61
N GLY A 48 43.90 -8.96 -0.99
CA GLY A 48 44.91 -8.04 -0.44
C GLY A 48 45.73 -7.33 -1.53
N VAL A 49 45.16 -7.12 -2.72
CA VAL A 49 45.73 -6.29 -3.79
C VAL A 49 45.26 -4.84 -3.63
N SER A 50 44.02 -4.62 -3.21
CA SER A 50 43.52 -3.29 -2.80
C SER A 50 44.26 -2.70 -1.61
N ASP A 51 44.67 -3.56 -0.67
CA ASP A 51 45.23 -3.17 0.63
C ASP A 51 46.66 -2.64 0.52
N LYS A 52 47.29 -2.80 -0.65
CA LYS A 52 48.63 -2.30 -1.01
C LYS A 52 48.60 -0.95 -1.72
N ARG A 53 47.43 -0.32 -1.86
CA ARG A 53 47.29 1.00 -2.48
C ARG A 53 47.55 2.08 -1.44
N GLU A 54 48.35 3.07 -1.82
CA GLU A 54 48.59 4.25 -0.97
C GLU A 54 47.38 5.20 -0.99
N GLY A 55 47.10 5.83 0.15
CA GLY A 55 45.99 6.78 0.33
C GLY A 55 44.71 6.17 0.93
N PRO A 56 43.70 7.02 1.22
CA PRO A 56 42.44 6.58 1.83
C PRO A 56 41.53 5.84 0.84
N ALA A 57 40.69 4.93 1.34
CA ALA A 57 39.82 4.12 0.51
C ALA A 57 38.59 4.88 -0.07
N THR A 58 38.21 6.01 0.53
CA THR A 58 37.18 6.94 0.06
C THR A 58 37.41 8.34 0.70
N ARG A 59 36.51 9.30 0.44
CA ARG A 59 36.49 10.62 1.08
C ARG A 59 36.27 10.52 2.59
N SER A 60 36.81 11.46 3.35
CA SER A 60 36.51 11.60 4.78
C SER A 60 35.04 11.99 4.98
N ASP A 61 34.49 11.53 6.09
CA ASP A 61 33.33 12.03 6.81
C ASP A 61 33.33 13.57 6.95
N MET A 62 34.47 14.17 7.33
CA MET A 62 34.65 15.60 7.63
C MET A 62 34.44 16.56 6.44
N VAL A 63 34.09 16.08 5.24
CA VAL A 63 33.70 16.94 4.11
C VAL A 63 32.29 17.53 4.27
N LEU A 64 31.46 16.98 5.17
CA LEU A 64 30.15 17.50 5.56
C LEU A 64 29.97 17.34 7.07
N ASP A 65 29.07 18.11 7.67
CA ASP A 65 28.60 17.83 9.03
C ASP A 65 27.59 16.66 9.06
N SER A 66 27.30 16.14 10.25
CA SER A 66 26.38 15.01 10.43
C SER A 66 24.93 15.32 10.07
N SER A 67 24.52 16.60 10.04
CA SER A 67 23.18 17.01 9.61
C SER A 67 23.07 16.92 8.09
N ALA A 68 24.07 17.41 7.36
CA ALA A 68 24.13 17.30 5.90
C ALA A 68 24.24 15.84 5.42
N TRP A 69 25.00 14.99 6.12
CA TRP A 69 25.01 13.53 5.82
C TRP A 69 23.64 12.87 6.06
N SER A 70 22.97 13.19 7.17
CA SER A 70 21.70 12.54 7.55
C SER A 70 20.46 13.07 6.85
N THR A 71 20.53 14.27 6.24
CA THR A 71 19.39 14.90 5.54
C THR A 71 19.60 15.04 4.03
N SER A 72 20.80 15.37 3.55
CA SER A 72 21.04 15.73 2.14
C SER A 72 21.68 14.62 1.30
N VAL A 73 22.10 13.49 1.89
CA VAL A 73 22.83 12.43 1.17
C VAL A 73 22.19 11.05 1.33
N VAL A 74 21.79 10.45 0.21
CA VAL A 74 21.52 9.01 0.10
C VAL A 74 22.75 8.33 -0.45
N GLY A 75 23.28 7.32 0.25
CA GLY A 75 24.45 6.58 -0.20
C GLY A 75 24.14 5.73 -1.43
N LYS A 76 25.03 5.66 -2.41
CA LYS A 76 24.98 4.68 -3.51
C LYS A 76 26.07 3.63 -3.31
N ALA A 77 25.66 2.37 -3.34
CA ALA A 77 26.60 1.25 -3.41
C ALA A 77 27.34 1.22 -4.77
N SER A 78 28.55 0.68 -4.78
CA SER A 78 29.40 0.61 -5.98
C SER A 78 28.71 -0.13 -7.14
N PRO A 79 28.68 0.42 -8.37
CA PRO A 79 27.90 -0.14 -9.48
C PRO A 79 28.52 -1.41 -10.09
N TRP A 80 29.71 -1.83 -9.64
CA TRP A 80 30.39 -3.05 -10.05
C TRP A 80 30.14 -4.25 -9.11
N LEU A 81 29.46 -4.03 -7.98
CA LEU A 81 29.16 -5.09 -7.01
C LEU A 81 28.20 -6.13 -7.62
N ASP A 82 28.65 -7.38 -7.66
CA ASP A 82 27.95 -8.49 -8.31
C ASP A 82 27.87 -9.70 -7.36
N LEU A 83 27.08 -9.58 -6.29
CA LEU A 83 27.08 -10.56 -5.19
C LEU A 83 26.65 -11.97 -5.63
N ASP A 84 25.80 -12.09 -6.65
CA ASP A 84 25.33 -13.36 -7.22
C ASP A 84 26.19 -13.84 -8.41
N SER A 85 27.40 -13.30 -8.61
CA SER A 85 28.26 -13.61 -9.78
C SER A 85 28.52 -15.11 -9.95
N PRO A 86 28.62 -15.66 -11.17
CA PRO A 86 29.12 -17.03 -11.36
C PRO A 86 30.57 -17.19 -10.87
N CYS A 87 31.40 -16.13 -10.95
CA CYS A 87 32.78 -16.14 -10.46
C CYS A 87 32.83 -16.02 -8.94
N GLU A 88 33.46 -16.97 -8.25
CA GLU A 88 33.52 -16.96 -6.78
C GLU A 88 34.32 -15.79 -6.21
N ALA A 89 35.42 -15.40 -6.85
CA ALA A 89 36.20 -14.23 -6.43
C ALA A 89 35.33 -12.97 -6.41
N ILE A 90 34.62 -12.70 -7.52
CA ILE A 90 33.71 -11.56 -7.63
C ILE A 90 32.60 -11.60 -6.58
N ARG A 91 32.04 -12.78 -6.23
CA ARG A 91 31.07 -12.90 -5.13
C ARG A 91 31.66 -12.51 -3.78
N ARG A 92 32.85 -13.04 -3.44
CA ARG A 92 33.54 -12.78 -2.17
C ARG A 92 33.92 -11.30 -2.05
N ASP A 93 34.49 -10.74 -3.11
CA ASP A 93 34.87 -9.33 -3.21
C ASP A 93 33.64 -8.43 -3.07
N SER A 94 32.55 -8.74 -3.77
CA SER A 94 31.31 -7.95 -3.72
C SER A 94 30.61 -8.03 -2.36
N GLU A 95 30.63 -9.18 -1.68
CA GLU A 95 30.08 -9.31 -0.32
C GLU A 95 30.91 -8.52 0.70
N ALA A 96 32.25 -8.62 0.64
CA ALA A 96 33.14 -7.87 1.53
C ALA A 96 32.99 -6.35 1.31
N CYS A 97 32.90 -5.93 0.04
CA CYS A 97 32.79 -4.52 -0.31
C CYS A 97 31.40 -3.94 0.00
N LEU A 98 30.31 -4.71 -0.16
CA LEU A 98 28.99 -4.24 0.30
C LEU A 98 28.96 -4.05 1.83
N LYS A 99 29.54 -4.97 2.60
CA LYS A 99 29.67 -4.81 4.06
C LYS A 99 30.50 -3.59 4.44
N GLN A 100 31.62 -3.35 3.74
CA GLN A 100 32.45 -2.15 3.92
C GLN A 100 31.67 -0.87 3.61
N GLU A 101 30.92 -0.82 2.50
CA GLU A 101 30.16 0.36 2.09
C GLU A 101 29.00 0.66 3.05
N VAL A 102 28.32 -0.37 3.56
CA VAL A 102 27.24 -0.19 4.54
C VAL A 102 27.77 0.15 5.93
N ALA A 103 28.91 -0.42 6.36
CA ALA A 103 29.57 0.00 7.59
C ALA A 103 30.02 1.47 7.54
N TRP A 104 30.50 1.93 6.38
CA TRP A 104 30.82 3.34 6.15
C TRP A 104 29.57 4.23 6.15
N ALA A 105 28.50 3.84 5.44
CA ALA A 105 27.21 4.52 5.50
C ALA A 105 26.68 4.64 6.95
N SER A 106 26.82 3.58 7.74
CA SER A 106 26.39 3.55 9.15
C SER A 106 27.32 4.30 10.11
N HIS A 107 28.49 4.75 9.65
CA HIS A 107 29.35 5.70 10.35
C HIS A 107 29.00 7.16 10.00
N LEU A 108 28.69 7.41 8.72
CA LEU A 108 28.28 8.73 8.23
C LEU A 108 26.88 9.16 8.72
N GLY A 109 26.01 8.22 9.07
CA GLY A 109 24.64 8.52 9.51
C GLY A 109 23.66 8.78 8.36
N VAL A 110 23.94 8.30 7.15
CA VAL A 110 23.03 8.50 6.00
C VAL A 110 21.71 7.72 6.20
N PRO A 111 20.54 8.27 5.82
CA PRO A 111 19.25 7.64 6.07
C PRO A 111 18.97 6.42 5.18
N ALA A 112 19.64 6.31 4.03
CA ALA A 112 19.44 5.22 3.10
C ALA A 112 20.68 4.88 2.27
N VAL A 113 20.77 3.61 1.84
CA VAL A 113 21.73 3.10 0.86
C VAL A 113 20.99 2.51 -0.34
N CYS A 114 21.22 3.10 -1.51
CA CYS A 114 20.73 2.66 -2.81
C CYS A 114 21.60 1.53 -3.37
N VAL A 115 20.99 0.36 -3.54
CA VAL A 115 21.59 -0.86 -4.12
C VAL A 115 20.88 -1.21 -5.43
N ARG A 116 21.59 -1.85 -6.36
CA ARG A 116 21.01 -2.26 -7.66
C ARG A 116 20.57 -3.72 -7.60
N LEU A 117 19.38 -4.01 -8.12
CA LEU A 117 18.99 -5.39 -8.42
C LEU A 117 19.85 -5.91 -9.60
N PRO A 118 20.38 -7.15 -9.57
CA PRO A 118 21.18 -7.68 -10.68
C PRO A 118 20.33 -7.81 -11.96
N ALA A 119 20.91 -7.46 -13.11
CA ALA A 119 20.22 -7.52 -14.40
C ALA A 119 19.97 -8.97 -14.89
N ARG A 120 20.77 -9.94 -14.42
CA ARG A 120 20.58 -11.38 -14.67
C ARG A 120 19.63 -12.01 -13.64
N PRO A 121 19.05 -13.19 -13.92
CA PRO A 121 18.33 -13.97 -12.92
C PRO A 121 19.23 -14.35 -11.72
N GLY A 122 18.63 -14.39 -10.52
CA GLY A 122 19.30 -14.73 -9.27
C GLY A 122 19.78 -13.50 -8.47
N CYS A 123 19.22 -13.33 -7.28
CA CYS A 123 19.52 -12.26 -6.32
C CYS A 123 19.60 -12.79 -4.87
N ALA A 124 19.89 -14.08 -4.71
CA ALA A 124 19.82 -14.77 -3.43
C ALA A 124 21.01 -14.45 -2.52
N ASN A 125 22.20 -14.26 -3.09
CA ASN A 125 23.36 -13.83 -2.32
C ASN A 125 23.28 -12.33 -1.96
N LEU A 126 22.70 -11.50 -2.84
CA LEU A 126 22.31 -10.13 -2.51
C LEU A 126 21.30 -10.10 -1.35
N ALA A 127 20.21 -10.88 -1.39
CA ALA A 127 19.23 -10.95 -0.30
C ALA A 127 19.86 -11.41 1.03
N ARG A 128 20.71 -12.45 1.00
CA ARG A 128 21.46 -12.91 2.19
C ARG A 128 22.37 -11.81 2.75
N ALA A 129 23.10 -11.11 1.88
CA ALA A 129 23.98 -10.02 2.30
C ALA A 129 23.19 -8.84 2.87
N LEU A 130 22.05 -8.46 2.27
CA LEU A 130 21.12 -7.48 2.82
C LEU A 130 20.62 -7.88 4.21
N ASN A 131 20.14 -9.12 4.39
CA ASN A 131 19.74 -9.61 5.72
C ASN A 131 20.88 -9.48 6.76
N ALA A 132 22.11 -9.77 6.37
CA ALA A 132 23.27 -9.71 7.27
C ALA A 132 23.69 -8.27 7.65
N VAL A 133 23.49 -7.27 6.77
CA VAL A 133 23.83 -5.86 7.07
C VAL A 133 22.66 -5.08 7.67
N VAL A 134 21.40 -5.46 7.37
CA VAL A 134 20.21 -4.91 8.04
C VAL A 134 20.25 -5.25 9.54
N GLN A 135 20.67 -6.47 9.90
CA GLN A 135 20.92 -6.87 11.30
C GLN A 135 22.09 -6.12 11.99
N GLN A 136 22.79 -5.23 11.29
CA GLN A 136 23.91 -4.44 11.80
C GLN A 136 23.61 -2.93 11.82
N SER A 137 22.43 -2.50 11.34
CA SER A 137 22.02 -1.10 11.34
C SER A 137 20.50 -0.98 11.38
N ASP A 138 19.95 -0.67 12.55
CA ASP A 138 18.50 -0.58 12.78
C ASP A 138 17.83 0.64 12.11
N TYR A 139 18.63 1.58 11.57
CA TYR A 139 18.13 2.86 11.04
C TYR A 139 18.31 3.07 9.54
N ILE A 140 19.24 2.36 8.89
CA ILE A 140 19.46 2.51 7.43
C ILE A 140 18.34 1.81 6.67
N HIS A 141 17.75 2.53 5.71
CA HIS A 141 16.88 1.94 4.69
C HIS A 141 17.67 1.49 3.45
N PHE A 142 17.32 0.34 2.88
CA PHE A 142 17.93 -0.20 1.68
C PHE A 142 17.01 0.03 0.48
N TRP A 143 17.37 0.98 -0.36
CA TRP A 143 16.62 1.36 -1.56
C TRP A 143 17.07 0.49 -2.73
N VAL A 144 16.30 -0.53 -3.06
CA VAL A 144 16.59 -1.44 -4.17
C VAL A 144 16.11 -0.81 -5.47
N ARG A 145 17.04 -0.41 -6.33
CA ARG A 145 16.74 0.15 -7.65
C ARG A 145 16.26 -0.93 -8.61
N VAL A 146 15.04 -0.78 -9.12
CA VAL A 146 14.36 -1.72 -10.02
C VAL A 146 13.63 -0.92 -11.10
N PRO A 147 13.78 -1.22 -12.40
CA PRO A 147 13.06 -0.49 -13.45
C PRO A 147 11.63 -1.03 -13.64
N VAL A 148 10.71 -0.22 -14.19
CA VAL A 148 9.32 -0.65 -14.48
C VAL A 148 9.22 -1.62 -15.67
N THR A 149 10.20 -1.62 -16.57
CA THR A 149 10.42 -2.66 -17.60
C THR A 149 11.92 -2.98 -17.70
N TRP A 150 12.29 -4.18 -18.16
CA TRP A 150 13.69 -4.39 -18.57
C TRP A 150 13.90 -3.82 -19.96
N GLU A 151 14.94 -3.00 -20.11
CA GLU A 151 15.34 -2.49 -21.42
C GLU A 151 15.79 -3.65 -22.31
N CYS A 152 15.07 -3.88 -23.40
CA CYS A 152 15.46 -4.85 -24.41
C CYS A 152 16.70 -4.32 -25.14
N ALA A 153 17.87 -4.86 -24.83
CA ALA A 153 19.14 -4.52 -25.48
C ALA A 153 19.12 -4.88 -26.98
N GLY A 154 18.59 -3.97 -27.81
CA GLY A 154 18.19 -4.32 -29.17
C GLY A 154 17.76 -3.20 -30.15
N THR A 155 17.92 -1.91 -29.86
CA THR A 155 17.69 -0.83 -30.87
C THR A 155 18.70 0.32 -30.88
N ASP A 156 19.81 0.26 -30.13
CA ASP A 156 20.89 1.25 -30.23
C ASP A 156 21.79 1.00 -31.45
N ALA A 157 21.27 1.32 -32.63
CA ALA A 157 22.10 1.66 -33.79
C ALA A 157 22.70 3.05 -33.55
N GLY A 158 23.87 3.10 -32.90
CA GLY A 158 24.52 4.35 -32.50
C GLY A 158 24.81 5.28 -33.69
N PRO A 159 24.71 6.61 -33.52
CA PRO A 159 24.94 7.58 -34.59
C PRO A 159 26.45 7.67 -34.91
N GLY A 160 26.94 6.83 -35.82
CA GLY A 160 28.39 6.67 -36.03
C GLY A 160 28.83 5.90 -37.28
N ALA A 161 28.13 6.06 -38.41
CA ALA A 161 28.63 5.60 -39.72
C ALA A 161 28.11 6.48 -40.89
N ASP A 162 29.04 7.13 -41.57
CA ASP A 162 29.01 7.68 -42.94
C ASP A 162 27.68 8.15 -43.57
N VAL A 163 27.47 9.47 -43.57
CA VAL A 163 26.60 10.14 -44.56
C VAL A 163 27.42 10.48 -45.81
N ALA A 164 27.65 9.48 -46.67
CA ALA A 164 28.01 9.72 -48.06
C ALA A 164 26.72 10.09 -48.83
N GLY A 165 26.69 11.28 -49.41
CA GLY A 165 25.42 11.90 -49.85
C GLY A 165 24.83 11.33 -51.14
N ALA A 166 23.49 11.19 -51.16
CA ALA A 166 22.69 11.09 -52.37
C ALA A 166 21.41 11.93 -52.20
N ALA A 167 21.22 12.94 -53.05
CA ALA A 167 20.00 13.73 -53.08
C ALA A 167 18.93 13.04 -53.94
N GLY A 168 17.71 12.91 -53.43
CA GLY A 168 16.58 12.33 -54.15
C GLY A 168 15.26 12.82 -53.56
N ALA A 169 14.41 13.46 -54.38
CA ALA A 169 13.18 14.09 -53.91
C ALA A 169 11.95 13.19 -54.09
N ALA A 170 11.08 13.18 -53.08
CA ALA A 170 9.68 12.82 -53.19
C ALA A 170 8.87 13.65 -52.17
N ALA A 171 7.64 14.04 -52.50
CA ALA A 171 6.86 14.98 -51.69
C ALA A 171 5.35 14.66 -51.73
N ALA A 172 4.62 15.37 -50.87
CA ALA A 172 3.16 15.45 -50.75
C ALA A 172 2.43 14.23 -50.10
N PRO A 173 1.19 14.43 -49.61
CA PRO A 173 0.45 15.68 -49.41
C PRO A 173 0.16 16.02 -47.93
N ARG A 174 -0.14 17.29 -47.66
CA ARG A 174 -0.88 17.70 -46.44
C ARG A 174 -2.37 17.63 -46.72
N VAL A 175 -3.17 17.19 -45.74
CA VAL A 175 -4.61 17.50 -45.68
C VAL A 175 -4.79 18.66 -44.71
N ALA A 176 -5.56 19.66 -45.09
CA ALA A 176 -5.93 20.80 -44.26
C ALA A 176 -7.45 20.84 -44.09
N THR A 177 -7.91 21.25 -42.92
CA THR A 177 -9.32 21.55 -42.63
C THR A 177 -9.35 22.79 -41.73
N ASP A 178 -9.67 23.94 -42.32
CA ASP A 178 -9.85 25.19 -41.58
C ASP A 178 -11.21 25.20 -40.86
N ALA A 179 -11.23 25.80 -39.67
CA ALA A 179 -12.43 26.35 -39.06
C ALA A 179 -12.01 27.51 -38.14
N ALA A 180 -12.43 28.73 -38.48
CA ALA A 180 -12.08 29.94 -37.74
C ALA A 180 -13.34 30.67 -37.23
N GLY A 181 -13.20 31.37 -36.11
CA GLY A 181 -14.26 32.17 -35.48
C GLY A 181 -14.40 31.87 -33.98
N LEU A 182 -14.64 32.84 -33.09
CA LEU A 182 -14.74 34.30 -33.23
C LEU A 182 -13.76 35.01 -32.26
N ALA A 183 -13.65 36.34 -32.36
CA ALA A 183 -12.79 37.18 -31.50
C ALA A 183 -13.52 38.47 -31.02
N ALA A 184 -12.94 39.13 -30.01
CA ALA A 184 -13.39 40.39 -29.35
C ALA A 184 -14.69 40.28 -28.52
N VAL A 185 -15.06 41.18 -27.58
CA VAL A 185 -14.78 42.62 -27.26
C VAL A 185 -14.92 42.81 -25.71
N HIS A 186 -14.37 43.74 -24.89
CA HIS A 186 -13.46 44.93 -24.90
C HIS A 186 -12.23 44.68 -23.96
N THR A 187 -11.15 45.48 -23.78
CA THR A 187 -10.64 46.78 -24.30
C THR A 187 -10.92 48.14 -23.57
N ALA A 188 -10.69 48.29 -22.24
CA ALA A 188 -10.43 49.61 -21.57
C ALA A 188 -9.80 49.43 -20.17
N SER A 189 -8.60 49.96 -19.87
CA SER A 189 -8.28 51.31 -19.30
C SER A 189 -8.68 51.48 -17.80
N ARG A 190 -7.89 52.11 -16.90
CA ARG A 190 -6.82 53.11 -17.10
C ARG A 190 -5.83 53.23 -15.91
N GLU A 191 -4.62 53.68 -16.24
CA GLU A 191 -3.50 54.26 -15.49
C GLU A 191 -3.70 54.79 -14.04
N GLY A 192 -2.72 54.52 -13.16
CA GLY A 192 -2.05 55.59 -12.37
C GLY A 192 -2.23 55.67 -10.84
N ALA A 193 -1.24 55.21 -10.07
CA ALA A 193 -0.86 55.73 -8.74
C ALA A 193 0.58 55.31 -8.37
N THR A 194 1.30 56.12 -7.59
CA THR A 194 2.72 55.92 -7.22
C THR A 194 2.95 56.03 -5.71
N GLN A 195 3.94 55.28 -5.20
CA GLN A 195 4.66 55.48 -3.93
C GLN A 195 3.84 55.54 -2.62
N GLU A 196 4.03 54.55 -1.74
CA GLU A 196 4.40 54.77 -0.33
C GLU A 196 4.86 53.45 0.34
N ALA A 197 5.11 53.48 1.66
CA ALA A 197 5.35 52.32 2.55
C ALA A 197 6.70 51.56 2.47
N THR A 198 7.82 52.29 2.53
CA THR A 198 8.98 51.79 3.29
C THR A 198 8.71 51.89 4.80
N THR A 199 8.31 50.79 5.49
CA THR A 199 8.51 50.55 6.96
C THR A 199 7.82 49.26 7.49
N VAL A 200 8.30 48.05 7.11
CA VAL A 200 8.00 46.82 7.89
C VAL A 200 9.23 45.89 7.94
N ALA A 201 10.29 46.33 8.62
CA ALA A 201 11.52 45.55 8.80
C ALA A 201 11.72 44.98 10.22
N GLU A 202 10.93 45.44 11.21
CA GLU A 202 11.19 45.20 12.64
C GLU A 202 9.98 44.62 13.39
N SER A 203 9.28 43.62 12.81
CA SER A 203 8.17 42.94 13.48
C SER A 203 8.03 41.43 13.17
N LEU A 204 9.01 40.81 12.51
CA LEU A 204 9.04 39.37 12.22
C LEU A 204 10.07 38.56 13.04
N ALA A 205 10.63 39.17 14.10
CA ALA A 205 11.63 38.53 14.97
C ALA A 205 11.08 38.08 16.35
N ALA A 206 9.76 38.12 16.56
CA ALA A 206 9.14 37.95 17.89
C ALA A 206 8.03 36.88 17.97
N ILE A 207 7.83 36.05 16.93
CA ILE A 207 6.85 34.94 16.92
C ILE A 207 7.54 33.63 16.45
N ALA A 208 8.77 33.41 16.90
CA ALA A 208 9.63 32.29 16.49
C ALA A 208 10.34 31.60 17.68
N SER A 209 9.73 31.63 18.88
CA SER A 209 10.35 31.15 20.13
C SER A 209 9.41 30.32 21.04
N SER A 210 8.30 29.81 20.51
CA SER A 210 7.27 29.06 21.28
C SER A 210 6.72 27.81 20.59
N ALA A 211 7.33 27.33 19.51
CA ALA A 211 6.89 26.17 18.73
C ALA A 211 7.85 24.96 18.86
N SER A 212 8.20 24.58 20.09
CA SER A 212 9.13 23.46 20.37
C SER A 212 8.68 22.64 21.60
N ALA A 213 7.43 22.15 21.56
CA ALA A 213 6.92 21.17 22.53
C ALA A 213 5.85 20.29 21.87
N GLN A 214 6.25 19.11 21.38
CA GLN A 214 5.28 18.03 21.17
C GLN A 214 4.76 17.58 22.54
N PRO A 215 3.45 17.45 22.77
CA PRO A 215 2.95 16.77 23.95
C PRO A 215 3.26 15.28 23.80
N ALA A 216 4.30 14.81 24.49
CA ALA A 216 4.51 13.39 24.69
C ALA A 216 3.34 12.83 25.51
N VAL A 217 2.36 12.22 24.83
CA VAL A 217 1.25 11.53 25.48
C VAL A 217 1.81 10.29 26.17
N ALA A 218 2.19 10.46 27.44
CA ALA A 218 2.66 9.37 28.28
C ALA A 218 1.57 8.31 28.40
N LEU A 219 1.93 7.06 28.14
CA LEU A 219 1.05 5.91 28.34
C LEU A 219 0.69 5.80 29.82
N ALA A 220 -0.54 6.19 30.17
CA ALA A 220 -1.17 5.77 31.42
C ALA A 220 -1.48 4.27 31.32
N PRO A 221 -0.98 3.41 32.21
CA PRO A 221 -1.24 1.97 32.15
C PRO A 221 -2.69 1.69 32.58
N GLY A 222 -3.59 1.60 31.59
CA GLY A 222 -5.04 1.56 31.83
C GLY A 222 -5.84 0.66 30.87
N ALA A 223 -5.19 -0.21 30.09
CA ALA A 223 -5.90 -1.20 29.28
C ALA A 223 -6.27 -2.43 30.13
N CYS A 224 -7.57 -2.65 30.37
CA CYS A 224 -8.07 -3.84 31.05
C CYS A 224 -7.93 -5.09 30.17
N ILE A 225 -6.80 -5.80 30.30
CA ILE A 225 -6.70 -7.18 29.82
C ILE A 225 -7.69 -8.03 30.65
N VAL A 226 -8.74 -8.53 30.00
CA VAL A 226 -9.70 -9.46 30.63
C VAL A 226 -9.03 -10.83 30.74
N VAL A 227 -8.30 -11.04 31.83
CA VAL A 227 -7.71 -12.34 32.17
C VAL A 227 -8.83 -13.31 32.54
N PRO A 228 -8.96 -14.48 31.85
CA PRO A 228 -9.96 -15.47 32.22
C PRO A 228 -9.66 -16.07 33.61
N PRO A 229 -10.70 -16.40 34.41
CA PRO A 229 -10.50 -16.87 35.78
C PRO A 229 -9.79 -18.23 35.82
N ALA A 230 -8.80 -18.36 36.70
CA ALA A 230 -8.06 -19.61 36.89
C ALA A 230 -8.95 -20.71 37.49
N LEU A 231 -8.84 -21.91 36.94
CA LEU A 231 -9.40 -23.14 37.54
C LEU A 231 -8.44 -23.68 38.62
N PRO A 232 -8.95 -24.37 39.66
CA PRO A 232 -8.15 -24.72 40.84
C PRO A 232 -7.23 -25.94 40.64
N GLU A 233 -6.01 -25.82 41.16
CA GLU A 233 -5.05 -26.92 41.33
C GLU A 233 -5.55 -28.01 42.31
N PRO A 234 -5.42 -29.31 41.98
CA PRO A 234 -5.52 -30.40 42.95
C PRO A 234 -4.18 -30.68 43.65
N SER A 235 -4.24 -31.12 44.91
CA SER A 235 -3.09 -31.20 45.83
C SER A 235 -2.07 -32.33 45.58
N THR A 236 -0.84 -32.09 46.05
CA THR A 236 0.32 -33.00 46.12
C THR A 236 0.03 -34.45 46.58
N GLY A 237 0.71 -35.43 45.98
CA GLY A 237 0.80 -36.83 46.42
C GLY A 237 2.19 -37.45 46.14
N ALA A 238 2.59 -38.49 46.89
CA ALA A 238 4.00 -38.92 47.01
C ALA A 238 4.43 -40.15 46.16
N VAL A 239 5.76 -40.32 46.07
CA VAL A 239 6.51 -41.36 45.30
C VAL A 239 6.66 -42.68 46.09
N PRO A 240 6.60 -43.85 45.44
CA PRO A 240 7.72 -44.81 45.49
C PRO A 240 8.00 -45.60 44.18
N LEU A 241 9.16 -46.29 44.15
CA LEU A 241 9.67 -47.14 43.06
C LEU A 241 8.95 -48.52 42.97
N ALA A 242 8.98 -49.20 41.80
CA ALA A 242 9.80 -50.43 41.59
C ALA A 242 9.57 -51.23 40.26
N THR A 243 10.70 -51.68 39.69
CA THR A 243 10.95 -52.98 38.99
C THR A 243 10.33 -53.40 37.63
N ASN A 244 11.27 -53.74 36.72
CA ASN A 244 11.34 -54.92 35.82
C ASN A 244 10.81 -54.87 34.36
N ALA A 245 11.68 -55.36 33.46
CA ALA A 245 11.44 -55.72 32.05
C ALA A 245 11.34 -57.27 31.89
N PRO A 246 11.07 -57.79 30.68
CA PRO A 246 12.17 -58.28 29.80
C PRO A 246 11.87 -58.13 28.27
N ALA A 247 12.59 -58.73 27.31
CA ALA A 247 14.02 -58.66 26.96
C ALA A 247 14.33 -59.51 25.69
N ALA A 248 15.11 -58.97 24.72
CA ALA A 248 15.90 -59.62 23.62
C ALA A 248 16.22 -58.54 22.56
N ALA A 249 17.44 -58.28 22.03
CA ALA A 249 18.56 -59.10 21.52
C ALA A 249 18.39 -59.48 20.01
N ALA A 250 19.38 -59.33 19.11
CA ALA A 250 20.81 -58.97 19.27
C ALA A 250 21.45 -58.25 18.05
N SER A 251 22.56 -57.52 18.31
CA SER A 251 23.90 -57.42 17.64
C SER A 251 24.12 -57.67 16.12
N SER A 252 25.18 -57.22 15.44
CA SER A 252 26.49 -56.54 15.76
C SER A 252 26.88 -55.58 14.59
N ARG A 253 27.71 -54.52 14.69
CA ARG A 253 29.19 -54.39 14.94
C ARG A 253 30.06 -55.36 14.09
N SER A 254 31.22 -55.01 13.52
CA SER A 254 32.16 -53.84 13.67
C SER A 254 32.91 -53.55 12.33
N ALA A 255 33.27 -52.30 11.98
CA ALA A 255 34.55 -51.57 12.23
C ALA A 255 35.65 -51.67 11.14
N ALA A 256 36.48 -50.61 11.09
CA ALA A 256 37.40 -50.16 10.04
C ALA A 256 38.59 -51.07 9.65
N SER A 257 39.18 -50.80 8.47
CA SER A 257 40.59 -50.35 8.34
C SER A 257 40.95 -50.01 6.86
N SER A 258 42.22 -49.74 6.56
CA SER A 258 42.68 -48.95 5.41
C SER A 258 43.72 -49.65 4.51
N ALA A 259 43.93 -49.03 3.34
CA ALA A 259 45.19 -48.88 2.59
C ALA A 259 45.50 -49.82 1.41
N SER A 260 46.02 -49.19 0.33
CA SER A 260 46.94 -49.72 -0.70
C SER A 260 46.45 -50.82 -1.67
N SER A 261 47.06 -51.04 -2.86
CA SER A 261 47.64 -50.09 -3.85
C SER A 261 47.95 -50.79 -5.19
N ALA A 262 47.68 -50.09 -6.30
CA ALA A 262 48.40 -50.15 -7.59
C ALA A 262 48.48 -51.45 -8.45
N SER A 263 48.14 -51.26 -9.73
CA SER A 263 48.85 -51.72 -10.95
C SER A 263 48.44 -53.01 -11.69
N SER A 264 48.83 -53.04 -12.97
CA SER A 264 48.51 -54.00 -14.07
C SER A 264 47.04 -54.01 -14.57
N GLY A 265 46.76 -54.18 -15.88
CA GLY A 265 47.66 -54.11 -17.04
C GLY A 265 47.07 -54.66 -18.36
N ALA A 266 47.28 -53.92 -19.46
CA ALA A 266 47.33 -54.33 -20.89
C ALA A 266 46.21 -55.18 -21.55
N ASP A 267 45.47 -54.52 -22.46
CA ASP A 267 45.34 -54.81 -23.91
C ASP A 267 44.61 -56.04 -24.53
N SER A 268 44.00 -55.72 -25.70
CA SER A 268 43.78 -56.53 -26.92
C SER A 268 42.56 -57.48 -27.08
N HIS A 269 41.50 -56.96 -27.74
CA HIS A 269 41.08 -57.19 -29.16
C HIS A 269 41.38 -58.53 -29.89
N PRO A 270 40.73 -58.88 -31.05
CA PRO A 270 39.93 -58.05 -31.98
C PRO A 270 38.65 -58.72 -32.58
N VAL A 271 38.21 -58.15 -33.74
CA VAL A 271 37.24 -58.57 -34.80
C VAL A 271 36.00 -57.67 -34.83
N VAL A 272 35.89 -56.58 -35.61
CA VAL A 272 36.29 -56.20 -37.00
C VAL A 272 35.33 -56.66 -38.11
N THR A 273 34.55 -55.71 -38.63
CA THR A 273 34.08 -55.62 -40.03
C THR A 273 34.13 -54.16 -40.50
N LEU A 274 34.48 -53.95 -41.78
CA LEU A 274 34.80 -52.68 -42.46
C LEU A 274 34.48 -52.81 -43.98
N PRO A 275 34.63 -51.77 -44.83
CA PRO A 275 34.88 -50.34 -44.59
C PRO A 275 33.61 -49.51 -44.90
N ARG A 276 33.42 -48.50 -45.77
CA ARG A 276 34.19 -47.62 -46.72
C ARG A 276 33.17 -46.53 -47.16
N THR A 277 33.41 -45.24 -47.46
CA THR A 277 34.52 -44.24 -47.52
C THR A 277 34.09 -42.99 -46.69
N GLY A 278 34.86 -41.91 -46.47
CA GLY A 278 36.17 -41.47 -46.97
C GLY A 278 36.61 -40.12 -46.36
N ALA A 279 37.41 -39.34 -47.09
CA ALA A 279 38.02 -38.04 -46.70
C ALA A 279 38.45 -37.28 -47.99
N PRO A 280 39.18 -36.12 -47.99
CA PRO A 280 39.84 -35.34 -46.93
C PRO A 280 39.20 -33.91 -46.79
N ALA A 281 39.77 -32.84 -46.21
CA ALA A 281 41.12 -32.51 -45.72
C ALA A 281 41.11 -31.42 -44.61
N THR A 282 42.30 -31.00 -44.16
CA THR A 282 42.57 -29.78 -43.36
C THR A 282 43.71 -28.96 -44.02
N PRO A 283 43.97 -27.72 -43.55
CA PRO A 283 45.20 -27.54 -42.76
C PRO A 283 45.06 -26.58 -41.56
N VAL A 284 46.11 -26.49 -40.73
CA VAL A 284 46.22 -25.64 -39.54
C VAL A 284 47.20 -24.49 -39.78
N ALA A 285 46.90 -23.28 -39.29
CA ALA A 285 47.85 -22.17 -39.21
C ALA A 285 47.47 -21.13 -38.13
N ALA A 286 48.48 -20.36 -37.69
CA ALA A 286 48.41 -19.13 -36.89
C ALA A 286 47.75 -19.19 -35.49
N ALA A 287 48.58 -19.15 -34.45
CA ALA A 287 48.21 -18.71 -33.11
C ALA A 287 48.60 -17.22 -32.88
N ALA A 288 48.11 -16.65 -31.77
CA ALA A 288 48.49 -15.35 -31.20
C ALA A 288 48.09 -14.06 -31.95
N ALA A 289 46.86 -13.57 -31.69
CA ALA A 289 46.54 -12.13 -31.47
C ALA A 289 45.03 -11.92 -31.16
N ALA A 290 44.57 -12.21 -29.93
CA ALA A 290 43.17 -11.98 -29.53
C ALA A 290 43.00 -11.82 -28.00
N ALA A 291 43.56 -10.75 -27.43
CA ALA A 291 43.13 -10.26 -26.12
C ALA A 291 41.94 -9.29 -26.30
N ALA A 292 41.13 -9.14 -25.25
CA ALA A 292 40.00 -8.20 -25.18
C ALA A 292 38.81 -8.44 -26.15
N SER A 293 37.99 -9.45 -25.83
CA SER A 293 36.53 -9.33 -25.97
C SER A 293 35.86 -9.93 -24.73
N ALA A 294 35.01 -9.15 -24.05
CA ALA A 294 34.23 -9.68 -22.94
C ALA A 294 33.14 -10.64 -23.46
N PRO A 295 32.80 -11.73 -22.73
CA PRO A 295 31.72 -12.61 -23.15
C PRO A 295 30.40 -11.85 -23.18
N ILE A 296 29.73 -11.88 -24.34
CA ILE A 296 28.43 -11.24 -24.55
C ILE A 296 27.44 -11.83 -23.54
N CYS A 297 26.84 -10.96 -22.71
CA CYS A 297 25.88 -11.38 -21.68
C CYS A 297 24.69 -12.12 -22.33
N PRO A 298 24.29 -13.30 -21.83
CA PRO A 298 23.19 -14.05 -22.42
C PRO A 298 21.89 -13.23 -22.35
N ARG A 299 21.18 -13.13 -23.48
CA ARG A 299 19.91 -12.42 -23.60
C ARG A 299 18.92 -12.95 -22.56
N ARG A 300 18.45 -12.05 -21.68
CA ARG A 300 17.39 -12.35 -20.71
C ARG A 300 16.08 -12.68 -21.46
N PRO A 301 15.34 -13.74 -21.10
CA PRO A 301 13.91 -13.81 -21.42
C PRO A 301 13.19 -12.61 -20.80
N ALA A 302 12.11 -12.14 -21.41
CA ALA A 302 11.38 -10.97 -20.92
C ALA A 302 10.55 -11.28 -19.65
N THR A 303 11.22 -11.46 -18.51
CA THR A 303 10.60 -11.71 -17.20
C THR A 303 10.45 -10.41 -16.42
N ASP A 304 9.22 -10.08 -16.03
CA ASP A 304 8.80 -8.89 -15.27
C ASP A 304 9.82 -8.46 -14.18
N PRO A 305 10.25 -7.18 -14.12
CA PRO A 305 11.13 -6.68 -13.06
C PRO A 305 10.58 -6.89 -11.64
N TRP A 306 9.25 -6.85 -11.49
CA TRP A 306 8.61 -7.07 -10.20
C TRP A 306 8.86 -8.49 -9.68
N GLU A 307 8.98 -9.52 -10.52
CA GLU A 307 9.26 -10.89 -10.05
C GLU A 307 10.64 -11.00 -9.41
N ALA A 308 11.62 -10.24 -9.91
CA ALA A 308 12.96 -10.20 -9.35
C ALA A 308 12.99 -9.38 -8.04
N TRP A 309 12.19 -8.31 -7.93
CA TRP A 309 11.94 -7.62 -6.66
C TRP A 309 11.20 -8.52 -5.65
N ASN A 310 10.19 -9.26 -6.09
CA ASN A 310 9.38 -10.17 -5.29
C ASN A 310 10.22 -11.33 -4.74
N THR A 311 11.11 -11.88 -5.56
CA THR A 311 12.12 -12.85 -5.14
C THR A 311 13.03 -12.26 -4.06
N LEU A 312 13.55 -11.04 -4.27
CA LEU A 312 14.44 -10.39 -3.30
C LEU A 312 13.75 -10.13 -1.95
N ARG A 313 12.58 -9.48 -1.96
CA ARG A 313 11.87 -9.05 -0.74
C ARG A 313 11.36 -10.24 0.09
N ALA A 314 10.98 -11.35 -0.57
CA ALA A 314 10.63 -12.60 0.10
C ALA A 314 11.85 -13.26 0.75
N LEU A 315 13.00 -13.28 0.07
CA LEU A 315 14.27 -13.76 0.64
C LEU A 315 14.81 -12.85 1.76
N THR A 316 14.40 -11.58 1.82
CA THR A 316 14.62 -10.69 2.98
C THR A 316 13.49 -10.72 4.02
N GLY A 317 12.63 -11.74 4.01
CA GLY A 317 11.57 -11.95 5.02
C GLY A 317 10.52 -10.83 5.09
N PHE A 318 10.36 -10.07 4.01
CA PHE A 318 9.59 -8.82 3.91
C PHE A 318 10.04 -7.74 4.91
N ASN A 319 11.32 -7.66 5.25
CA ASN A 319 11.84 -6.66 6.20
C ASN A 319 11.54 -5.21 5.73
N PRO A 320 10.93 -4.35 6.58
CA PRO A 320 10.47 -3.00 6.20
C PRO A 320 11.60 -1.99 5.94
N GLN A 321 12.85 -2.27 6.32
CA GLN A 321 14.01 -1.46 5.93
C GLN A 321 14.34 -1.63 4.44
N VAL A 322 14.01 -2.78 3.83
CA VAL A 322 14.19 -3.03 2.39
C VAL A 322 13.00 -2.45 1.63
N SER A 323 13.26 -1.56 0.68
CA SER A 323 12.24 -0.79 -0.03
C SER A 323 12.57 -0.67 -1.52
N ALA A 324 11.55 -0.53 -2.35
CA ALA A 324 11.72 -0.34 -3.79
C ALA A 324 12.06 1.12 -4.12
N CYS A 325 12.96 1.29 -5.09
CA CYS A 325 13.33 2.55 -5.71
C CYS A 325 13.08 2.39 -7.21
N LEU A 326 11.91 2.81 -7.65
CA LEU A 326 11.30 2.38 -8.91
C LEU A 326 11.74 3.29 -10.06
N GLU A 327 12.36 2.76 -11.11
CA GLU A 327 12.92 3.53 -12.22
C GLU A 327 12.01 3.51 -13.46
N LEU A 328 11.59 4.70 -13.91
CA LEU A 328 10.77 4.86 -15.12
C LEU A 328 11.60 4.64 -16.38
N THR A 329 11.06 3.83 -17.29
CA THR A 329 11.64 3.53 -18.61
C THR A 329 10.85 4.18 -19.73
N ARG A 330 11.37 4.11 -20.97
CA ARG A 330 10.77 4.75 -22.16
C ARG A 330 9.39 4.18 -22.46
N GLU A 331 9.28 2.87 -22.35
CA GLU A 331 8.04 2.10 -22.45
C GLU A 331 7.56 1.75 -21.05
N LEU A 332 6.26 1.88 -20.80
CA LEU A 332 5.63 1.50 -19.53
C LEU A 332 4.91 0.16 -19.69
N PRO A 333 4.86 -0.70 -18.65
CA PRO A 333 4.05 -1.90 -18.68
C PRO A 333 2.54 -1.55 -18.55
N SER A 334 1.66 -2.55 -18.58
CA SER A 334 0.22 -2.31 -18.52
C SER A 334 -0.21 -1.60 -17.22
N PRO A 335 -1.36 -0.89 -17.20
CA PRO A 335 -1.85 -0.21 -15.99
C PRO A 335 -2.11 -1.13 -14.79
N ALA A 336 -2.27 -2.44 -14.98
CA ALA A 336 -2.30 -3.41 -13.89
C ALA A 336 -0.90 -3.59 -13.26
N HIS A 337 0.11 -3.87 -14.09
CA HIS A 337 1.51 -4.00 -13.66
C HIS A 337 2.07 -2.74 -13.00
N ILE A 338 1.64 -1.53 -13.42
CA ILE A 338 1.95 -0.28 -12.69
C ILE A 338 1.21 -0.22 -11.35
N ARG A 339 -0.11 -0.45 -11.31
CA ARG A 339 -0.89 -0.36 -10.04
C ARG A 339 -0.41 -1.32 -8.97
N ARG A 340 0.08 -2.50 -9.34
CA ARG A 340 0.68 -3.47 -8.41
C ARG A 340 1.81 -2.89 -7.55
N TRP A 341 2.61 -1.98 -8.09
CA TRP A 341 3.66 -1.28 -7.34
C TRP A 341 3.14 -0.30 -6.28
N LEU A 342 1.83 -0.02 -6.21
CA LEU A 342 1.21 0.79 -5.15
C LEU A 342 1.00 0.00 -3.85
N GLY A 343 0.97 -1.34 -3.92
CA GLY A 343 0.97 -2.26 -2.77
C GLY A 343 2.37 -2.70 -2.31
N GLU A 344 3.40 -2.03 -2.81
CA GLU A 344 4.81 -2.26 -2.49
C GLU A 344 5.39 -1.07 -1.70
N PRO A 345 6.42 -1.28 -0.86
CA PRO A 345 7.11 -0.20 -0.16
C PRO A 345 8.04 0.58 -1.11
N VAL A 346 7.45 1.31 -2.07
CA VAL A 346 8.18 2.23 -2.96
C VAL A 346 8.51 3.51 -2.20
N LYS A 347 9.79 3.77 -1.96
CA LYS A 347 10.25 4.99 -1.26
C LYS A 347 10.55 6.14 -2.22
N ALA A 348 11.04 5.82 -3.41
CA ALA A 348 11.42 6.80 -4.42
C ALA A 348 11.04 6.34 -5.84
N LEU A 349 10.74 7.30 -6.71
CA LEU A 349 10.52 7.14 -8.14
C LEU A 349 11.65 7.83 -8.89
N VAL A 350 12.50 7.05 -9.54
CA VAL A 350 13.62 7.52 -10.36
C VAL A 350 13.11 7.84 -11.77
N ILE A 351 13.36 9.06 -12.24
CA ILE A 351 12.94 9.56 -13.55
C ILE A 351 14.17 9.98 -14.35
N PRO A 352 14.61 9.17 -15.33
CA PRO A 352 15.72 9.55 -16.20
C PRO A 352 15.42 10.78 -17.06
N THR A 353 16.40 11.66 -17.25
CA THR A 353 16.28 12.89 -18.07
C THR A 353 15.86 12.60 -19.52
N TRP A 354 16.16 11.40 -20.03
CA TRP A 354 15.77 10.94 -21.37
C TRP A 354 14.32 10.41 -21.50
N VAL A 355 13.58 10.26 -20.39
CA VAL A 355 12.13 9.96 -20.41
C VAL A 355 11.32 11.22 -20.75
N PHE A 356 11.87 12.40 -20.48
CA PHE A 356 11.26 13.67 -20.84
C PHE A 356 11.40 13.93 -22.34
N VAL A 357 10.33 14.46 -22.95
CA VAL A 357 10.26 14.87 -24.34
C VAL A 357 10.15 16.39 -24.43
N THR A 358 10.78 16.99 -25.44
CA THR A 358 10.68 18.44 -25.67
C THR A 358 9.31 18.79 -26.27
N ASN A 359 8.57 19.70 -25.63
CA ASN A 359 7.30 20.19 -26.16
C ASN A 359 7.50 21.26 -27.27
N ARG A 360 6.41 21.66 -27.95
CA ARG A 360 6.44 22.67 -29.03
C ARG A 360 6.99 24.06 -28.63
N ARG A 361 7.17 24.33 -27.34
CA ARG A 361 7.72 25.58 -26.78
C ARG A 361 9.15 25.41 -26.22
N GLY A 362 9.78 24.24 -26.38
CA GLY A 362 11.14 23.97 -25.95
C GLY A 362 11.30 23.39 -24.53
N PHE A 363 10.22 23.26 -23.74
CA PHE A 363 10.32 22.74 -22.37
C PHE A 363 10.33 21.21 -22.33
N SER A 364 11.11 20.65 -21.41
CA SER A 364 11.05 19.23 -21.02
C SER A 364 9.70 18.90 -20.38
N VAL A 365 8.98 17.91 -20.90
CA VAL A 365 7.72 17.42 -20.33
C VAL A 365 7.66 15.89 -20.39
N LEU A 366 6.84 15.26 -19.55
CA LEU A 366 6.61 13.81 -19.62
C LEU A 366 5.47 13.47 -20.58
N PRO A 367 5.48 12.28 -21.24
CA PRO A 367 4.30 11.75 -21.94
C PRO A 367 3.10 11.58 -21.00
N ARG A 368 1.85 11.64 -21.53
CA ARG A 368 0.62 11.56 -20.71
C ARG A 368 0.54 10.30 -19.83
N ALA A 369 1.05 9.17 -20.29
CA ALA A 369 1.08 7.94 -19.49
C ALA A 369 2.02 8.10 -18.28
N HIS A 370 3.26 8.56 -18.51
CA HIS A 370 4.23 8.85 -17.45
C HIS A 370 3.73 9.93 -16.47
N GLN A 371 3.01 10.96 -16.93
CA GLN A 371 2.37 11.95 -16.05
C GLN A 371 1.44 11.27 -15.03
N ALA A 372 0.57 10.37 -15.48
CA ALA A 372 -0.35 9.65 -14.61
C ALA A 372 0.38 8.71 -13.62
N VAL A 373 1.49 8.07 -14.03
CA VAL A 373 2.32 7.25 -13.14
C VAL A 373 2.97 8.11 -12.05
N VAL A 374 3.64 9.21 -12.44
CA VAL A 374 4.29 10.14 -11.52
C VAL A 374 3.29 10.74 -10.52
N GLN A 375 2.13 11.22 -11.01
CA GLN A 375 1.05 11.73 -10.16
C GLN A 375 0.38 10.66 -9.28
N SER A 376 0.50 9.37 -9.62
CA SER A 376 0.11 8.30 -8.71
C SER A 376 1.11 8.16 -7.56
N PHE A 377 2.40 8.06 -7.86
CA PHE A 377 3.43 7.90 -6.82
C PHE A 377 3.62 9.14 -5.93
N MET A 378 3.44 10.36 -6.46
CA MET A 378 3.38 11.59 -5.66
C MET A 378 2.28 11.52 -4.59
N ARG A 379 1.07 11.04 -4.93
CA ARG A 379 -0.04 10.86 -3.96
C ARG A 379 0.24 9.78 -2.92
N HIS A 380 1.11 8.81 -3.23
CA HIS A 380 1.59 7.79 -2.29
C HIS A 380 2.90 8.21 -1.59
N LYS A 381 3.26 9.51 -1.66
CA LYS A 381 4.40 10.14 -0.96
C LYS A 381 5.77 9.55 -1.31
N ALA A 382 5.93 8.97 -2.50
CA ALA A 382 7.24 8.57 -2.99
C ALA A 382 8.06 9.81 -3.39
N GLN A 383 9.31 9.87 -2.95
CA GLN A 383 10.25 10.94 -3.30
C GLN A 383 10.62 10.86 -4.78
N ILE A 384 10.87 11.99 -5.44
CA ILE A 384 11.25 11.99 -6.86
C ILE A 384 12.77 12.11 -7.01
N VAL A 385 13.36 11.29 -7.88
CA VAL A 385 14.81 11.30 -8.12
C VAL A 385 15.09 11.48 -9.61
N VAL A 386 15.74 12.58 -10.00
CA VAL A 386 16.13 12.81 -11.40
C VAL A 386 17.51 12.18 -11.67
N THR A 387 17.65 11.41 -12.76
CA THR A 387 18.91 10.72 -13.10
C THR A 387 19.35 10.96 -14.54
N GLY A 388 20.65 10.90 -14.79
CA GLY A 388 21.24 11.05 -16.12
C GLY A 388 21.58 12.50 -16.45
N ARG A 389 22.32 12.70 -17.56
CA ARG A 389 22.81 14.03 -17.94
C ARG A 389 21.62 14.95 -18.31
N PRO A 390 21.59 16.22 -17.86
CA PRO A 390 20.60 17.18 -18.33
C PRO A 390 20.75 17.49 -19.81
N GLY A 391 19.66 17.95 -20.43
CA GLY A 391 19.74 18.69 -21.68
C GLY A 391 20.57 19.96 -21.52
N GLY A 392 21.24 20.37 -22.59
CA GLY A 392 21.97 21.64 -22.63
C GLY A 392 21.04 22.80 -22.96
N VAL A 393 21.12 23.90 -22.20
CA VAL A 393 20.48 25.16 -22.58
C VAL A 393 21.31 25.80 -23.72
N PRO A 394 20.71 26.20 -24.86
CA PRO A 394 21.40 26.97 -25.88
C PRO A 394 21.60 28.43 -25.43
N ASP A 395 22.84 28.91 -25.42
CA ASP A 395 23.12 30.34 -25.63
C ASP A 395 23.61 30.57 -27.07
N GLY A 396 23.75 31.83 -27.47
CA GLY A 396 24.12 32.22 -28.84
C GLY A 396 25.46 31.70 -29.34
N ASN A 397 26.35 31.23 -28.46
CA ASN A 397 27.66 30.68 -28.77
C ASN A 397 27.75 29.14 -28.63
N GLY A 398 26.74 28.46 -28.05
CA GLY A 398 26.77 27.00 -27.88
C GLY A 398 25.86 26.46 -26.77
N ILE A 399 26.12 25.22 -26.35
CA ILE A 399 25.50 24.65 -25.14
C ILE A 399 26.16 25.33 -23.94
N SER A 400 25.37 26.10 -23.20
CA SER A 400 25.85 27.03 -22.16
C SER A 400 26.09 26.31 -20.83
N THR A 401 25.02 25.75 -20.26
CA THR A 401 25.03 24.97 -19.01
C THR A 401 24.08 23.77 -19.13
N THR A 402 24.41 22.65 -18.49
CA THR A 402 23.50 21.52 -18.30
C THR A 402 22.81 21.65 -16.94
N VAL A 403 21.50 21.95 -16.94
CA VAL A 403 20.73 22.34 -15.75
C VAL A 403 19.55 21.38 -15.57
N TYR A 404 19.35 20.85 -14.36
CA TYR A 404 18.22 20.00 -13.95
C TYR A 404 16.94 20.78 -13.59
N ALA A 405 17.02 22.06 -13.20
CA ALA A 405 15.91 22.87 -12.74
C ALA A 405 14.67 22.86 -13.67
N PRO A 406 14.78 22.92 -15.02
CA PRO A 406 13.60 22.82 -15.91
C PRO A 406 12.84 21.48 -15.81
N TYR A 407 13.50 20.42 -15.34
CA TYR A 407 12.86 19.13 -15.06
C TYR A 407 12.09 19.19 -13.73
N LEU A 408 12.67 19.82 -12.70
CA LEU A 408 12.02 20.00 -11.40
C LEU A 408 10.85 20.99 -11.47
N GLU A 409 10.99 22.12 -12.18
CA GLU A 409 9.88 23.05 -12.49
C GLU A 409 8.67 22.30 -13.08
N TYR A 410 8.93 21.43 -14.06
CA TYR A 410 7.87 20.64 -14.69
C TYR A 410 7.26 19.59 -13.74
N LEU A 411 8.06 18.94 -12.89
CA LEU A 411 7.58 17.99 -11.89
C LEU A 411 6.73 18.68 -10.80
N SER A 412 7.15 19.86 -10.33
CA SER A 412 6.38 20.73 -9.44
C SER A 412 5.09 21.21 -10.10
N HIS A 413 5.08 21.45 -11.42
CA HIS A 413 3.88 21.74 -12.22
C HIS A 413 2.96 20.51 -12.44
N LEU A 414 3.45 19.29 -12.23
CA LEU A 414 2.60 18.08 -12.14
C LEU A 414 2.06 17.88 -10.71
N ALA A 415 2.85 18.21 -9.69
CA ALA A 415 2.41 18.20 -8.30
C ALA A 415 1.30 19.24 -8.05
N SER A 416 1.45 20.47 -8.59
CA SER A 416 0.42 21.53 -8.56
C SER A 416 -0.82 21.26 -9.44
N LYS A 417 -0.93 20.05 -9.99
CA LYS A 417 -2.09 19.54 -10.75
C LYS A 417 -2.68 18.27 -10.15
N LEU A 418 -2.18 17.84 -8.99
CA LEU A 418 -2.92 16.92 -8.14
C LEU A 418 -4.20 17.65 -7.66
N PRO A 419 -5.27 16.92 -7.33
CA PRO A 419 -6.42 17.51 -6.64
C PRO A 419 -5.97 18.29 -5.40
N GLU A 420 -6.61 19.42 -5.13
CA GLU A 420 -6.39 20.14 -3.87
C GLU A 420 -6.77 19.23 -2.70
N PHE A 421 -5.95 19.24 -1.64
CA PHE A 421 -6.23 18.47 -0.43
C PHE A 421 -7.51 18.99 0.20
N THR A 422 -8.53 18.14 0.30
CA THR A 422 -9.83 18.51 0.87
C THR A 422 -9.84 18.34 2.39
N ASP A 423 -10.83 18.92 3.07
CA ASP A 423 -11.11 18.65 4.49
C ASP A 423 -11.25 17.14 4.80
N LYS A 424 -11.65 16.34 3.79
CA LYS A 424 -11.67 14.87 3.88
C LYS A 424 -10.25 14.29 3.80
N ASP A 425 -9.40 14.73 2.88
CA ASP A 425 -8.03 14.21 2.76
C ASP A 425 -7.18 14.54 4.01
N ASP A 426 -7.34 15.74 4.59
CA ASP A 426 -6.71 16.12 5.86
C ASP A 426 -7.24 15.31 7.06
N PHE A 427 -8.51 14.86 7.00
CA PHE A 427 -9.08 13.95 8.01
C PHE A 427 -8.64 12.49 7.81
N GLU A 428 -8.51 12.01 6.57
CA GLU A 428 -8.15 10.62 6.27
C GLU A 428 -6.64 10.34 6.36
N GLU A 429 -5.78 11.33 6.08
CA GLU A 429 -4.32 11.13 6.00
C GLU A 429 -3.69 10.52 7.27
N PRO A 430 -4.06 10.90 8.51
CA PRO A 430 -3.52 10.29 9.73
C PRO A 430 -3.83 8.79 9.85
N TYR A 431 -4.84 8.29 9.12
CA TYR A 431 -5.30 6.90 9.15
C TYR A 431 -4.76 6.06 7.98
N TYR A 432 -3.91 6.61 7.10
CA TYR A 432 -3.41 5.92 5.91
C TYR A 432 -2.61 4.64 6.23
N ASP A 433 -3.26 3.51 5.94
CA ASP A 433 -2.92 2.12 6.32
C ASP A 433 -2.90 1.82 7.83
N TYR A 434 -3.32 2.75 8.69
CA TYR A 434 -3.35 2.54 10.14
C TYR A 434 -4.44 1.53 10.54
N LEU A 435 -4.01 0.41 11.13
CA LEU A 435 -4.89 -0.68 11.55
C LEU A 435 -5.68 -0.31 12.82
N GLN A 436 -7.02 -0.38 12.74
CA GLN A 436 -7.94 -0.14 13.85
C GLN A 436 -8.79 -1.38 14.12
N ALA A 437 -9.11 -1.64 15.40
CA ALA A 437 -10.11 -2.65 15.73
C ALA A 437 -11.50 -2.18 15.27
N PRO A 438 -12.33 -3.04 14.64
CA PRO A 438 -13.72 -2.70 14.34
C PRO A 438 -14.49 -2.45 15.64
N LEU A 439 -15.34 -1.42 15.65
CA LEU A 439 -16.18 -1.08 16.78
C LEU A 439 -17.22 -2.18 17.05
N GLN A 440 -17.68 -2.29 18.29
CA GLN A 440 -18.76 -3.22 18.66
C GLN A 440 -19.85 -2.49 19.47
N PRO A 441 -20.65 -1.58 18.86
CA PRO A 441 -21.56 -0.71 19.61
C PRO A 441 -22.69 -1.44 20.35
N LEU A 442 -22.96 -2.71 20.04
CA LEU A 442 -23.88 -3.55 20.79
C LEU A 442 -23.29 -4.01 22.13
N MET A 443 -22.06 -4.54 22.11
CA MET A 443 -21.33 -5.01 23.30
C MET A 443 -20.88 -3.82 24.17
N ASP A 444 -20.19 -2.85 23.56
CA ASP A 444 -19.59 -1.71 24.26
C ASP A 444 -20.47 -0.46 24.22
N ASN A 445 -20.23 0.48 25.14
CA ASN A 445 -20.90 1.78 25.15
C ASN A 445 -19.95 2.86 24.61
N LEU A 446 -20.18 3.31 23.38
CA LEU A 446 -19.32 4.26 22.68
C LEU A 446 -19.14 5.59 23.43
N GLU A 447 -17.96 6.19 23.24
CA GLU A 447 -17.60 7.50 23.78
C GLU A 447 -18.23 8.67 23.01
N SER A 448 -18.32 9.84 23.64
CA SER A 448 -18.87 11.05 22.99
C SER A 448 -18.05 11.49 21.77
N SER A 449 -16.73 11.29 21.80
CA SER A 449 -15.77 11.52 20.70
C SER A 449 -16.06 10.64 19.49
N THR A 450 -16.47 9.39 19.69
CA THR A 450 -16.85 8.46 18.62
C THR A 450 -18.12 8.94 17.92
N TYR A 451 -19.16 9.27 18.68
CA TYR A 451 -20.39 9.85 18.11
C TYR A 451 -20.14 11.18 17.40
N GLU A 452 -19.26 12.04 17.94
CA GLU A 452 -18.88 13.29 17.29
C GLU A 452 -18.16 13.07 15.96
N THR A 453 -17.29 12.07 15.89
CA THR A 453 -16.64 11.67 14.63
C THR A 453 -17.66 11.18 13.60
N PHE A 454 -18.63 10.35 14.01
CA PHE A 454 -19.73 9.93 13.15
C PHE A 454 -20.60 11.10 12.66
N GLU A 455 -20.85 12.08 13.53
CA GLU A 455 -21.70 13.25 13.27
C GLU A 455 -21.06 14.29 12.32
N ARG A 456 -19.77 14.18 12.00
CA ARG A 456 -19.08 15.06 11.05
C ARG A 456 -19.38 14.76 9.57
N ASP A 457 -19.85 13.55 9.23
CA ASP A 457 -20.19 13.17 7.85
C ASP A 457 -21.59 13.71 7.47
N PRO A 458 -21.71 14.72 6.59
CA PRO A 458 -23.02 15.27 6.24
C PRO A 458 -23.81 14.33 5.32
N ILE A 459 -23.11 13.63 4.40
CA ILE A 459 -23.67 12.83 3.31
C ILE A 459 -24.45 11.65 3.88
N LYS A 460 -23.90 10.95 4.88
CA LYS A 460 -24.59 9.86 5.59
C LYS A 460 -25.99 10.30 6.06
N TYR A 461 -26.06 11.41 6.79
CA TYR A 461 -27.31 11.88 7.38
C TYR A 461 -28.26 12.55 6.38
N GLU A 462 -27.75 13.05 5.25
CA GLU A 462 -28.57 13.54 4.14
C GLU A 462 -29.24 12.42 3.38
N LEU A 463 -28.53 11.33 3.10
CA LEU A 463 -29.10 10.11 2.53
C LEU A 463 -30.17 9.49 3.46
N TYR A 464 -29.92 9.41 4.77
CA TYR A 464 -30.94 9.00 5.73
C TYR A 464 -32.15 9.93 5.78
N GLY A 465 -31.95 11.25 5.74
CA GLY A 465 -33.03 12.23 5.68
C GLY A 465 -33.89 12.09 4.43
N GLU A 466 -33.27 11.89 3.26
CA GLU A 466 -33.94 11.69 1.98
C GLU A 466 -34.70 10.36 1.91
N ALA A 467 -34.11 9.28 2.44
CA ALA A 467 -34.78 7.97 2.55
C ALA A 467 -36.05 8.05 3.41
N VAL A 468 -35.96 8.70 4.59
CA VAL A 468 -37.13 8.93 5.47
C VAL A 468 -38.16 9.83 4.78
N ARG A 469 -37.73 10.91 4.10
CA ARG A 469 -38.64 11.81 3.36
C ARG A 469 -39.43 11.07 2.28
N ARG A 470 -38.80 10.16 1.53
CA ARG A 470 -39.49 9.32 0.54
C ARG A 470 -40.47 8.35 1.20
N ALA A 471 -40.02 7.60 2.20
CA ALA A 471 -40.87 6.66 2.95
C ALA A 471 -42.09 7.32 3.62
N LEU A 472 -41.98 8.60 4.03
CA LEU A 472 -43.10 9.40 4.51
C LEU A 472 -44.07 9.82 3.40
N LEU A 473 -43.57 10.15 2.21
CA LEU A 473 -44.40 10.58 1.08
C LEU A 473 -45.25 9.43 0.51
N ASP A 474 -44.71 8.21 0.50
CA ASP A 474 -45.39 6.97 0.08
C ASP A 474 -46.57 6.55 1.00
N ARG A 475 -46.72 7.18 2.17
CA ARG A 475 -47.82 6.93 3.11
C ARG A 475 -49.03 7.86 2.87
N PRO A 476 -50.23 7.54 3.40
CA PRO A 476 -51.38 8.45 3.33
C PRO A 476 -51.09 9.80 4.00
N ALA A 477 -51.49 10.90 3.36
CA ALA A 477 -51.19 12.26 3.80
C ALA A 477 -51.74 12.58 5.20
N ASP A 478 -53.00 12.18 5.45
CA ASP A 478 -53.72 12.46 6.69
C ASP A 478 -53.39 11.49 7.84
N SER A 479 -52.42 10.58 7.64
CA SER A 479 -52.03 9.60 8.66
C SER A 479 -50.87 10.10 9.53
N GLU A 480 -51.09 10.13 10.85
CA GLU A 480 -49.97 10.19 11.80
C GLU A 480 -49.10 8.95 11.60
N THR A 481 -47.80 9.16 11.44
CA THR A 481 -46.82 8.10 11.23
C THR A 481 -46.04 7.85 12.51
N VAL A 482 -45.98 6.60 12.96
CA VAL A 482 -45.13 6.18 14.08
C VAL A 482 -43.78 5.75 13.53
N LEU A 483 -42.72 6.47 13.86
CA LEU A 483 -41.36 6.13 13.46
C LEU A 483 -40.52 5.79 14.70
N MET A 484 -39.72 4.74 14.60
CA MET A 484 -38.83 4.31 15.66
C MET A 484 -37.40 4.36 15.18
N VAL A 485 -36.60 5.25 15.76
CA VAL A 485 -35.14 5.28 15.59
C VAL A 485 -34.56 4.30 16.62
N VAL A 486 -33.94 3.21 16.17
CA VAL A 486 -33.30 2.21 17.03
C VAL A 486 -31.77 2.27 16.88
N GLY A 487 -31.06 2.45 17.99
CA GLY A 487 -29.68 2.94 17.96
C GLY A 487 -29.63 4.45 17.72
N ALA A 488 -30.36 5.22 18.54
CA ALA A 488 -30.54 6.65 18.32
C ALA A 488 -29.29 7.53 18.57
N GLY A 489 -28.27 7.03 19.27
CA GLY A 489 -27.03 7.74 19.58
C GLY A 489 -27.29 9.09 20.26
N ARG A 490 -26.58 10.15 19.83
CA ARG A 490 -26.85 11.54 20.28
C ARG A 490 -27.96 12.24 19.45
N GLY A 491 -28.80 11.46 18.76
CA GLY A 491 -29.99 11.92 18.05
C GLY A 491 -29.84 12.52 16.64
N PRO A 492 -28.78 12.31 15.83
CA PRO A 492 -28.72 12.88 14.47
C PRO A 492 -29.84 12.36 13.56
N LEU A 493 -30.16 11.06 13.62
CA LEU A 493 -31.27 10.46 12.87
C LEU A 493 -32.65 10.95 13.35
N VAL A 494 -32.80 11.27 14.64
CA VAL A 494 -34.01 11.89 15.20
C VAL A 494 -34.22 13.27 14.59
N ARG A 495 -33.16 14.12 14.58
CA ARG A 495 -33.18 15.43 13.92
C ARG A 495 -33.54 15.32 12.44
N ARG A 496 -32.88 14.44 11.68
CA ARG A 496 -33.15 14.25 10.24
C ARG A 496 -34.56 13.71 9.96
N SER A 497 -35.09 12.82 10.80
CA SER A 497 -36.47 12.30 10.66
C SER A 497 -37.52 13.39 10.88
N LEU A 498 -37.33 14.27 11.88
CA LEU A 498 -38.22 15.41 12.12
C LEU A 498 -38.12 16.47 11.01
N ALA A 499 -36.91 16.73 10.50
CA ALA A 499 -36.70 17.62 9.36
C ALA A 499 -37.38 17.07 8.08
N ALA A 500 -37.26 15.77 7.83
CA ALA A 500 -37.96 15.09 6.74
C ALA A 500 -39.49 15.14 6.88
N ALA A 501 -40.02 15.08 8.10
CA ALA A 501 -41.44 15.29 8.41
C ALA A 501 -41.92 16.67 7.97
N ALA A 502 -41.22 17.72 8.44
CA ALA A 502 -41.55 19.11 8.12
C ALA A 502 -41.45 19.39 6.61
N ALA A 503 -40.39 18.90 5.96
CA ALA A 503 -40.16 19.06 4.52
C ALA A 503 -41.13 18.25 3.63
N SER A 504 -41.81 17.23 4.16
CA SER A 504 -42.83 16.45 3.44
C SER A 504 -44.27 16.79 3.84
N GLY A 505 -44.45 17.71 4.82
CA GLY A 505 -45.75 18.09 5.36
C GLY A 505 -46.48 16.97 6.11
N ARG A 506 -45.75 16.01 6.70
CA ARG A 506 -46.33 14.81 7.32
C ARG A 506 -46.22 14.81 8.85
N THR A 507 -47.28 14.38 9.52
CA THR A 507 -47.34 14.27 10.98
C THR A 507 -46.58 13.04 11.48
N LEU A 508 -45.66 13.23 12.43
CA LEU A 508 -44.73 12.20 12.89
C LEU A 508 -44.67 12.12 14.41
N ARG A 509 -44.81 10.90 14.94
CA ARG A 509 -44.54 10.54 16.34
C ARG A 509 -43.29 9.67 16.37
N VAL A 510 -42.29 10.06 17.16
CA VAL A 510 -40.97 9.43 17.14
C VAL A 510 -40.68 8.75 18.48
N TYR A 511 -40.24 7.49 18.42
CA TYR A 511 -39.52 6.84 19.53
C TYR A 511 -38.03 6.82 19.19
N ALA A 512 -37.20 7.21 20.14
CA ALA A 512 -35.74 7.13 20.05
C ALA A 512 -35.24 6.10 21.07
N VAL A 513 -34.93 4.91 20.59
CA VAL A 513 -34.50 3.75 21.38
C VAL A 513 -32.98 3.69 21.40
N GLU A 514 -32.41 3.72 22.60
CA GLU A 514 -30.96 3.69 22.81
C GLU A 514 -30.63 2.89 24.08
N LYS A 515 -29.62 2.02 23.99
CA LYS A 515 -29.15 1.15 25.08
C LYS A 515 -27.99 1.75 25.87
N ASN A 516 -27.19 2.62 25.24
CA ASN A 516 -26.09 3.33 25.89
C ASN A 516 -26.65 4.42 26.84
N PRO A 517 -26.54 4.26 28.18
CA PRO A 517 -27.17 5.19 29.12
C PRO A 517 -26.55 6.59 29.07
N ASN A 518 -25.32 6.72 28.58
CA ASN A 518 -24.64 8.01 28.41
C ASN A 518 -25.25 8.81 27.25
N ALA A 519 -25.49 8.17 26.11
CA ALA A 519 -26.16 8.78 24.95
C ALA A 519 -27.62 9.17 25.28
N VAL A 520 -28.31 8.37 26.10
CA VAL A 520 -29.65 8.69 26.63
C VAL A 520 -29.69 10.01 27.42
N ILE A 521 -28.61 10.41 28.10
CA ILE A 521 -28.52 11.72 28.78
C ILE A 521 -28.51 12.85 27.75
N THR A 522 -27.75 12.71 26.66
CA THR A 522 -27.75 13.68 25.55
C THR A 522 -29.11 13.77 24.87
N LEU A 523 -29.76 12.62 24.58
CA LEU A 523 -31.10 12.58 23.99
C LEU A 523 -32.16 13.27 24.85
N ARG A 524 -32.13 13.07 26.18
CA ARG A 524 -33.09 13.69 27.11
C ARG A 524 -32.92 15.20 27.21
N ASN A 525 -31.69 15.71 27.17
CA ASN A 525 -31.45 17.15 27.13
C ASN A 525 -31.83 17.74 25.77
N LEU A 526 -31.50 17.07 24.66
CA LEU A 526 -31.90 17.48 23.30
C LEU A 526 -33.43 17.65 23.17
N VAL A 527 -34.23 16.69 23.64
CA VAL A 527 -35.71 16.80 23.64
C VAL A 527 -36.20 18.01 24.43
N ARG A 528 -35.60 18.29 25.60
CA ARG A 528 -35.93 19.45 26.44
C ARG A 528 -35.54 20.77 25.78
N GLU A 529 -34.33 20.86 25.24
CA GLU A 529 -33.76 22.06 24.61
C GLU A 529 -34.53 22.46 23.35
N GLN A 530 -34.94 21.47 22.54
CA GLN A 530 -35.69 21.69 21.31
C GLN A 530 -37.21 21.77 21.53
N GLY A 531 -37.69 21.55 22.75
CA GLY A 531 -39.12 21.59 23.09
C GLY A 531 -39.97 20.50 22.42
N TRP A 532 -39.37 19.38 22.00
CA TRP A 532 -40.07 18.36 21.22
C TRP A 532 -41.09 17.60 22.07
N THR A 533 -42.38 17.77 21.76
CA THR A 533 -43.50 17.07 22.43
C THR A 533 -43.86 15.73 21.79
N ASN A 534 -43.40 15.47 20.57
CA ASN A 534 -43.69 14.28 19.76
C ASN A 534 -42.56 13.23 19.75
N VAL A 535 -41.57 13.36 20.64
CA VAL A 535 -40.38 12.49 20.72
C VAL A 535 -40.31 11.81 22.09
N THR A 536 -40.36 10.48 22.10
CA THR A 536 -40.24 9.65 23.32
C THR A 536 -38.86 8.99 23.38
N ILE A 537 -38.08 9.27 24.43
CA ILE A 537 -36.77 8.62 24.64
C ILE A 537 -36.95 7.29 25.40
N VAL A 538 -36.50 6.20 24.80
CA VAL A 538 -36.56 4.84 25.34
C VAL A 538 -35.14 4.38 25.67
N SER A 539 -34.87 4.17 26.97
CA SER A 539 -33.57 3.74 27.49
C SER A 539 -33.54 2.21 27.61
N HIS A 540 -33.34 1.50 26.49
CA HIS A 540 -33.47 0.04 26.43
C HIS A 540 -32.77 -0.58 25.21
N ASP A 541 -32.45 -1.86 25.29
CA ASP A 541 -32.07 -2.67 24.12
C ASP A 541 -33.28 -2.90 23.21
N MET A 542 -33.15 -2.66 21.91
CA MET A 542 -34.24 -2.81 20.94
C MET A 542 -34.78 -4.25 20.84
N ARG A 543 -33.97 -5.26 21.17
CA ARG A 543 -34.34 -6.68 21.08
C ARG A 543 -35.25 -7.08 22.25
N THR A 544 -35.01 -6.52 23.45
CA THR A 544 -35.79 -6.83 24.66
C THR A 544 -36.94 -5.85 24.93
N TRP A 545 -36.94 -4.67 24.31
CA TRP A 545 -37.99 -3.66 24.55
C TRP A 545 -39.36 -4.13 24.05
N GLU A 546 -40.40 -4.00 24.88
CA GLU A 546 -41.78 -4.18 24.48
C GLU A 546 -42.42 -2.81 24.19
N ALA A 547 -42.71 -2.56 22.92
CA ALA A 547 -43.20 -1.27 22.45
C ALA A 547 -44.70 -1.09 22.74
N PRO A 548 -45.15 0.12 23.16
CA PRO A 548 -46.56 0.37 23.50
C PRO A 548 -47.49 0.43 22.28
N GLU A 549 -46.94 0.69 21.09
CA GLU A 549 -47.62 0.66 19.80
C GLU A 549 -46.63 0.22 18.71
N LYS A 550 -47.11 -0.14 17.52
CA LYS A 550 -46.25 -0.59 16.41
C LYS A 550 -45.81 0.55 15.48
N ALA A 551 -44.55 0.49 15.06
CA ALA A 551 -43.95 1.39 14.08
C ALA A 551 -44.53 1.20 12.68
N ASP A 552 -44.69 2.30 11.95
CA ASP A 552 -44.87 2.33 10.50
C ASP A 552 -43.51 2.31 9.76
N ILE A 553 -42.51 2.99 10.33
CA ILE A 553 -41.15 3.10 9.80
C ILE A 553 -40.15 2.81 10.94
N LEU A 554 -39.28 1.83 10.73
CA LEU A 554 -38.10 1.59 11.56
C LEU A 554 -36.89 2.27 10.90
N VAL A 555 -36.08 3.00 11.67
CA VAL A 555 -34.86 3.64 11.19
C VAL A 555 -33.70 3.25 12.11
N SER A 556 -32.57 2.86 11.54
CA SER A 556 -31.37 2.49 12.29
C SER A 556 -30.12 2.80 11.49
N GLU A 557 -29.02 3.11 12.17
CA GLU A 557 -27.68 3.12 11.59
C GLU A 557 -26.80 2.31 12.54
N LEU A 558 -26.50 1.08 12.13
CA LEU A 558 -25.88 -0.01 12.90
C LEU A 558 -24.88 -0.77 12.01
N LEU A 559 -24.32 -0.08 11.01
CA LEU A 559 -23.53 -0.71 9.94
C LEU A 559 -22.06 -0.48 10.22
N GLY A 560 -21.27 -1.55 10.20
CA GLY A 560 -19.82 -1.44 10.17
C GLY A 560 -19.27 -1.40 8.75
N SER A 561 -17.95 -1.33 8.61
CA SER A 561 -17.21 -1.34 7.33
C SER A 561 -17.49 -2.56 6.41
N PHE A 562 -18.08 -3.63 6.95
CA PHE A 562 -18.51 -4.83 6.24
C PHE A 562 -20.03 -5.01 6.26
N GLY A 563 -20.79 -3.94 6.55
CA GLY A 563 -22.25 -3.96 6.67
C GLY A 563 -22.73 -4.66 7.93
N ASP A 564 -22.63 -5.99 7.98
CA ASP A 564 -23.22 -6.82 9.03
C ASP A 564 -22.33 -7.05 10.28
N ASN A 565 -21.11 -6.49 10.30
CA ASN A 565 -20.11 -6.69 11.37
C ASN A 565 -20.35 -5.91 12.68
N GLU A 566 -21.42 -5.11 12.75
CA GLU A 566 -21.88 -4.45 13.98
C GLU A 566 -23.26 -4.99 14.43
N LEU A 567 -23.62 -6.17 13.93
CA LEU A 567 -24.79 -6.98 14.31
C LEU A 567 -26.14 -6.29 14.06
N SER A 568 -26.19 -5.43 13.04
CA SER A 568 -27.45 -4.93 12.48
C SER A 568 -28.47 -6.04 12.19
N PRO A 569 -28.13 -7.25 11.68
CA PRO A 569 -29.12 -8.30 11.46
C PRO A 569 -29.81 -8.72 12.77
N GLU A 570 -29.05 -9.12 13.78
CA GLU A 570 -29.58 -9.62 15.05
C GLU A 570 -30.30 -8.52 15.86
N CYS A 571 -29.85 -7.28 15.75
CA CYS A 571 -30.54 -6.11 16.29
C CYS A 571 -31.90 -5.89 15.62
N LEU A 572 -31.96 -5.90 14.28
CA LEU A 572 -33.17 -5.58 13.53
C LEU A 572 -34.19 -6.73 13.50
N ASP A 573 -33.75 -7.99 13.49
CA ASP A 573 -34.65 -9.14 13.66
C ASP A 573 -35.35 -9.09 15.04
N GLY A 574 -34.62 -8.69 16.09
CA GLY A 574 -35.19 -8.45 17.42
C GLY A 574 -36.12 -7.24 17.47
N ALA A 575 -35.80 -6.17 16.73
CA ALA A 575 -36.63 -4.97 16.62
C ALA A 575 -37.91 -5.19 15.78
N GLN A 576 -37.89 -6.13 14.83
CA GLN A 576 -38.97 -6.37 13.87
C GLN A 576 -40.33 -6.66 14.53
N LYS A 577 -40.34 -7.20 15.76
CA LYS A 577 -41.57 -7.49 16.52
C LYS A 577 -42.49 -6.28 16.67
N PHE A 578 -41.96 -5.06 16.76
CA PHE A 578 -42.73 -3.82 16.83
C PHE A 578 -42.97 -3.12 15.49
N LEU A 579 -42.53 -3.66 14.36
CA LEU A 579 -42.94 -3.15 13.04
C LEU A 579 -44.38 -3.60 12.70
N LYS A 580 -45.16 -2.72 12.06
CA LYS A 580 -46.49 -3.05 11.48
C LYS A 580 -46.33 -4.02 10.31
N GLU A 581 -47.37 -4.80 10.03
CA GLU A 581 -47.43 -5.53 8.76
C GLU A 581 -47.47 -4.51 7.60
N GLY A 582 -46.55 -4.66 6.64
CA GLY A 582 -46.36 -3.66 5.58
C GLY A 582 -45.52 -2.44 6.00
N GLY A 583 -45.04 -2.38 7.25
CA GLY A 583 -44.10 -1.35 7.70
C GLY A 583 -42.75 -1.40 6.98
N ILE A 584 -42.07 -0.26 6.97
CA ILE A 584 -40.81 -0.02 6.26
C ILE A 584 -39.64 -0.13 7.25
N SER A 585 -38.51 -0.70 6.83
CA SER A 585 -37.22 -0.55 7.51
C SER A 585 -36.28 0.32 6.68
N ILE A 586 -35.46 1.13 7.35
CA ILE A 586 -34.38 1.95 6.78
C ILE A 586 -33.13 1.70 7.64
N PRO A 587 -32.12 0.96 7.14
CA PRO A 587 -32.01 0.43 5.78
C PRO A 587 -33.01 -0.69 5.47
N ALA A 588 -33.32 -0.81 4.17
CA ALA A 588 -34.14 -1.87 3.61
C ALA A 588 -33.32 -3.12 3.26
N SER A 589 -32.05 -2.95 2.84
CA SER A 589 -31.10 -4.05 2.66
C SER A 589 -29.66 -3.56 2.63
N TYR A 590 -28.71 -4.46 2.87
CA TYR A 590 -27.28 -4.21 2.67
C TYR A 590 -26.56 -5.50 2.27
N THR A 591 -25.43 -5.35 1.58
CA THR A 591 -24.58 -6.43 1.09
C THR A 591 -23.12 -6.11 1.33
N SER A 592 -22.38 -7.04 1.94
CA SER A 592 -20.92 -6.99 2.07
C SER A 592 -20.25 -7.41 0.77
N PHE A 593 -19.08 -6.84 0.47
CA PHE A 593 -18.27 -7.13 -0.72
C PHE A 593 -16.83 -7.40 -0.32
N ALA A 594 -16.15 -8.33 -1.01
CA ALA A 594 -14.74 -8.63 -0.81
C ALA A 594 -13.94 -8.54 -2.12
N ALA A 595 -12.66 -8.14 -2.03
CA ALA A 595 -11.67 -8.21 -3.10
C ALA A 595 -10.32 -8.72 -2.56
N PRO A 596 -9.62 -9.66 -3.24
CA PRO A 596 -8.27 -10.04 -2.85
C PRO A 596 -7.31 -8.85 -3.02
N VAL A 597 -6.50 -8.58 -1.99
CA VAL A 597 -5.59 -7.42 -1.98
C VAL A 597 -4.13 -7.82 -1.79
N MET A 598 -3.26 -6.98 -2.34
CA MET A 598 -1.82 -7.01 -2.12
C MET A 598 -1.40 -5.73 -1.39
N SER A 599 -0.91 -5.88 -0.17
CA SER A 599 -0.21 -4.84 0.59
C SER A 599 0.79 -5.49 1.53
N SER A 600 2.07 -5.31 1.25
CA SER A 600 3.13 -5.75 2.17
C SER A 600 3.38 -4.78 3.31
N LYS A 601 2.79 -3.57 3.28
CA LYS A 601 2.73 -2.66 4.44
C LYS A 601 1.74 -3.21 5.46
N LEU A 602 0.45 -3.32 5.11
CA LEU A 602 -0.61 -3.79 6.01
C LEU A 602 -0.28 -5.15 6.65
N TRP A 603 0.24 -6.09 5.85
CA TRP A 603 0.64 -7.41 6.36
C TRP A 603 1.80 -7.36 7.37
N ASN A 604 2.80 -6.49 7.14
CA ASN A 604 3.88 -6.30 8.11
C ASN A 604 3.42 -5.55 9.37
N GLU A 605 2.38 -4.72 9.29
CA GLU A 605 1.78 -4.09 10.47
C GLU A 605 1.01 -5.12 11.32
N VAL A 606 0.20 -6.01 10.71
CA VAL A 606 -0.43 -7.14 11.44
C VAL A 606 0.64 -8.05 12.07
N LYS A 607 1.71 -8.37 11.32
CA LYS A 607 2.89 -9.11 11.83
C LYS A 607 3.59 -8.40 12.98
N GLY A 608 3.53 -7.06 13.02
CA GLY A 608 4.12 -6.20 14.04
C GLY A 608 3.54 -6.41 15.45
N TYR A 609 2.28 -6.85 15.54
CA TYR A 609 1.65 -7.24 16.81
C TYR A 609 2.24 -8.52 17.43
N LYS A 610 2.94 -9.36 16.62
CA LYS A 610 3.62 -10.61 17.03
C LYS A 610 2.72 -11.73 17.57
N GLU A 611 1.40 -11.59 17.51
CA GLU A 611 0.46 -12.64 17.89
C GLU A 611 -0.12 -13.35 16.65
N ALA A 612 -0.24 -14.68 16.69
CA ALA A 612 -0.86 -15.45 15.59
C ALA A 612 -2.38 -15.19 15.45
N THR A 613 -3.01 -14.72 16.51
CA THR A 613 -4.41 -14.28 16.63
C THR A 613 -4.70 -12.99 15.87
N SER A 614 -3.70 -12.11 15.68
CA SER A 614 -3.85 -10.87 14.89
C SER A 614 -4.22 -11.16 13.44
N PHE A 615 -3.65 -12.22 12.86
CA PHE A 615 -4.01 -12.68 11.51
C PHE A 615 -5.40 -13.34 11.42
N GLU A 616 -6.06 -13.57 12.55
CA GLU A 616 -7.42 -14.11 12.66
C GLU A 616 -8.41 -13.03 13.12
N THR A 617 -8.07 -11.75 12.89
CA THR A 617 -8.87 -10.56 13.19
C THR A 617 -9.00 -9.70 11.92
N GLY A 618 -10.19 -9.14 11.68
CA GLY A 618 -10.40 -8.12 10.64
C GLY A 618 -10.18 -6.72 11.21
N TYR A 619 -9.53 -5.82 10.46
CA TYR A 619 -9.15 -4.48 10.91
C TYR A 619 -9.81 -3.39 10.07
N VAL A 620 -10.44 -2.39 10.67
CA VAL A 620 -10.85 -1.18 9.94
C VAL A 620 -9.60 -0.38 9.61
N VAL A 621 -9.42 0.01 8.35
CA VAL A 621 -8.20 0.69 7.90
C VAL A 621 -8.43 1.49 6.63
N ARG A 622 -7.94 2.73 6.59
CA ARG A 622 -7.91 3.53 5.36
C ARG A 622 -6.76 3.06 4.46
N MET A 623 -6.98 1.97 3.74
CA MET A 623 -6.01 1.39 2.82
C MET A 623 -5.50 2.45 1.81
N HIS A 624 -4.18 2.54 1.67
CA HIS A 624 -3.47 3.55 0.88
C HIS A 624 -2.28 2.92 0.13
N ASN A 625 -1.34 2.25 0.81
CA ASN A 625 -0.30 1.43 0.15
C ASN A 625 -0.86 0.02 -0.13
N PHE A 626 -1.72 -0.10 -1.14
CA PHE A 626 -2.27 -1.39 -1.57
C PHE A 626 -2.59 -1.42 -3.06
N THR A 627 -2.83 -2.61 -3.60
CA THR A 627 -3.64 -2.79 -4.81
C THR A 627 -4.73 -3.82 -4.56
N GLU A 628 -5.90 -3.59 -5.15
CA GLU A 628 -6.86 -4.66 -5.42
C GLU A 628 -6.32 -5.51 -6.58
N LEU A 629 -6.49 -6.83 -6.50
CA LEU A 629 -6.04 -7.77 -7.53
C LEU A 629 -7.15 -8.16 -8.52
N ALA A 630 -8.40 -7.90 -8.13
CA ALA A 630 -9.62 -8.03 -8.93
C ALA A 630 -10.70 -7.10 -8.37
N THR A 631 -11.77 -6.85 -9.14
CA THR A 631 -12.93 -6.06 -8.72
C THR A 631 -13.64 -6.72 -7.52
N PRO A 632 -14.13 -5.94 -6.52
CA PRO A 632 -14.93 -6.48 -5.43
C PRO A 632 -16.17 -7.26 -5.91
N GLN A 633 -16.44 -8.38 -5.24
CA GLN A 633 -17.63 -9.22 -5.46
C GLN A 633 -18.50 -9.27 -4.20
N PRO A 634 -19.84 -9.38 -4.33
CA PRO A 634 -20.73 -9.50 -3.18
C PRO A 634 -20.53 -10.84 -2.45
N CYS A 635 -20.67 -10.79 -1.13
CA CYS A 635 -20.49 -11.92 -0.22
C CYS A 635 -21.79 -12.25 0.53
N HIS A 636 -22.21 -11.41 1.49
CA HIS A 636 -23.38 -11.67 2.34
C HIS A 636 -24.40 -10.54 2.25
N SER A 637 -25.67 -10.88 2.06
CA SER A 637 -26.78 -9.92 2.00
C SER A 637 -27.80 -10.14 3.13
N PHE A 638 -28.40 -9.03 3.57
CA PHE A 638 -29.48 -8.99 4.56
C PHE A 638 -30.57 -8.03 4.10
N VAL A 639 -31.83 -8.32 4.45
CA VAL A 639 -33.03 -7.58 3.99
C VAL A 639 -33.97 -7.39 5.18
N HIS A 640 -34.46 -6.16 5.34
CA HIS A 640 -35.26 -5.72 6.49
C HIS A 640 -36.57 -5.05 6.02
N PRO A 641 -37.75 -5.45 6.54
CA PRO A 641 -37.98 -6.56 7.46
C PRO A 641 -37.71 -7.94 6.84
N ASN A 642 -37.02 -8.80 7.61
CA ASN A 642 -36.74 -10.20 7.32
C ASN A 642 -38.00 -11.06 7.52
N ARG A 643 -38.72 -11.34 6.44
CA ARG A 643 -40.01 -12.07 6.45
C ARG A 643 -39.85 -13.60 6.34
N THR A 644 -38.70 -14.14 6.70
CA THR A 644 -38.44 -15.59 6.68
C THR A 644 -39.34 -16.32 7.67
N ALA A 645 -39.98 -17.42 7.24
CA ALA A 645 -40.88 -18.19 8.10
C ALA A 645 -40.11 -19.13 9.04
N GLY A 646 -40.43 -19.09 10.34
CA GLY A 646 -39.81 -19.94 11.37
C GLY A 646 -38.72 -19.21 12.15
N LYS A 647 -37.67 -19.95 12.57
CA LYS A 647 -36.48 -19.32 13.18
C LYS A 647 -35.67 -18.63 12.08
N ILE A 648 -35.35 -17.36 12.28
CA ILE A 648 -34.41 -16.65 11.43
C ILE A 648 -32.99 -17.23 11.62
N ASP A 649 -32.28 -17.38 10.51
CA ASP A 649 -30.89 -17.81 10.45
C ASP A 649 -30.07 -16.71 9.76
N ASN A 650 -29.07 -16.19 10.48
CA ASN A 650 -28.14 -15.17 10.00
C ASN A 650 -26.71 -15.69 9.81
N SER A 651 -26.52 -17.01 9.89
CA SER A 651 -25.32 -17.64 9.37
C SER A 651 -25.28 -17.51 7.84
N ARG A 652 -24.08 -17.34 7.27
CA ARG A 652 -23.89 -17.15 5.83
C ARG A 652 -22.64 -17.89 5.38
N TYR A 653 -22.61 -18.22 4.09
CA TYR A 653 -21.45 -18.77 3.41
C TYR A 653 -21.40 -18.18 2.01
N SER A 654 -20.21 -17.73 1.60
CA SER A 654 -19.91 -17.28 0.25
C SER A 654 -18.61 -17.91 -0.26
N ALA A 655 -18.54 -18.13 -1.57
CA ALA A 655 -17.37 -18.62 -2.27
C ALA A 655 -17.17 -17.75 -3.52
N ASN A 656 -16.22 -16.83 -3.45
CA ASN A 656 -15.97 -15.82 -4.47
C ASN A 656 -14.74 -16.21 -5.30
N ARG A 657 -14.89 -16.21 -6.62
CA ARG A 657 -13.84 -16.58 -7.58
C ARG A 657 -13.42 -15.37 -8.39
N PHE A 658 -12.18 -14.95 -8.21
CA PHE A 658 -11.58 -13.79 -8.86
C PHE A 658 -10.51 -14.22 -9.85
N THR A 659 -10.29 -13.45 -10.91
CA THR A 659 -9.15 -13.65 -11.83
C THR A 659 -8.09 -12.59 -11.54
N ALA A 660 -6.86 -13.01 -11.28
CA ALA A 660 -5.75 -12.10 -10.96
C ALA A 660 -5.37 -11.23 -12.17
N ALA A 661 -5.47 -9.91 -12.03
CA ALA A 661 -5.22 -8.95 -13.13
C ALA A 661 -3.72 -8.71 -13.48
N SER A 662 -2.81 -9.31 -12.71
CA SER A 662 -1.35 -9.34 -12.91
C SER A 662 -0.76 -10.33 -11.90
N SER A 663 0.43 -10.90 -12.16
CA SER A 663 1.13 -11.71 -11.15
C SER A 663 1.37 -10.89 -9.88
N ALA A 664 1.09 -11.44 -8.70
CA ALA A 664 1.03 -10.70 -7.44
C ALA A 664 1.27 -11.60 -6.21
N VAL A 665 1.21 -11.02 -5.02
CA VAL A 665 1.14 -11.76 -3.75
C VAL A 665 -0.11 -11.34 -2.99
N VAL A 666 -1.00 -12.30 -2.70
CA VAL A 666 -2.20 -12.08 -1.88
C VAL A 666 -1.78 -11.97 -0.41
N HIS A 667 -2.20 -10.91 0.26
CA HIS A 667 -1.90 -10.67 1.68
C HIS A 667 -3.16 -10.75 2.57
N GLY A 668 -4.33 -10.90 1.96
CA GLY A 668 -5.65 -10.90 2.58
C GLY A 668 -6.72 -10.46 1.59
N PHE A 669 -7.88 -10.06 2.08
CA PHE A 669 -8.91 -9.38 1.28
C PHE A 669 -9.35 -8.05 1.92
N GLY A 670 -9.62 -7.07 1.05
CA GLY A 670 -10.33 -5.85 1.42
C GLY A 670 -11.83 -6.11 1.43
N GLY A 671 -12.52 -5.59 2.44
CA GLY A 671 -13.95 -5.71 2.64
C GLY A 671 -14.64 -4.35 2.64
N TYR A 672 -15.82 -4.32 2.05
CA TYR A 672 -16.64 -3.13 1.81
C TYR A 672 -18.12 -3.45 2.00
N PHE A 673 -19.01 -2.46 1.89
CA PHE A 673 -20.45 -2.70 1.79
C PHE A 673 -21.16 -1.74 0.82
N GLU A 674 -22.32 -2.17 0.34
CA GLU A 674 -23.36 -1.35 -0.28
C GLU A 674 -24.66 -1.51 0.52
N CYS A 675 -25.43 -0.43 0.65
CA CYS A 675 -26.64 -0.38 1.46
C CYS A 675 -27.75 0.39 0.74
N VAL A 676 -28.92 -0.23 0.63
CA VAL A 676 -30.15 0.40 0.16
C VAL A 676 -30.90 0.93 1.37
N LEU A 677 -30.92 2.25 1.54
CA LEU A 677 -31.69 2.89 2.60
C LEU A 677 -33.18 2.76 2.33
N TYR A 678 -33.63 3.24 1.16
CA TYR A 678 -35.02 3.14 0.72
C TYR A 678 -35.13 3.33 -0.79
N LYS A 679 -35.71 2.34 -1.50
CA LYS A 679 -35.85 2.31 -2.96
C LYS A 679 -34.51 2.51 -3.69
N ASP A 680 -34.31 3.68 -4.29
CA ASP A 680 -33.13 4.11 -5.05
C ASP A 680 -32.17 4.99 -4.24
N VAL A 681 -32.49 5.29 -2.97
CA VAL A 681 -31.56 5.97 -2.06
C VAL A 681 -30.59 4.93 -1.50
N VAL A 682 -29.33 5.02 -1.92
CA VAL A 682 -28.25 4.08 -1.59
C VAL A 682 -27.05 4.77 -0.97
N MET A 683 -26.26 4.04 -0.19
CA MET A 683 -24.93 4.43 0.28
C MET A 683 -23.93 3.28 0.07
N SER A 684 -22.67 3.61 -0.20
CA SER A 684 -21.64 2.62 -0.55
C SER A 684 -20.25 3.09 -0.15
N ILE A 685 -19.41 2.14 0.28
CA ILE A 685 -17.94 2.30 0.33
C ILE A 685 -17.21 1.34 -0.61
N ASN A 686 -17.92 0.58 -1.45
CA ASN A 686 -17.32 -0.19 -2.54
C ASN A 686 -16.65 0.79 -3.53
N PRO A 687 -15.34 0.67 -3.84
CA PRO A 687 -14.61 1.63 -4.68
C PRO A 687 -15.23 1.90 -6.07
N ALA A 688 -16.03 0.98 -6.60
CA ALA A 688 -16.73 1.16 -7.89
C ALA A 688 -18.01 2.02 -7.80
N THR A 689 -18.61 2.16 -6.62
CA THR A 689 -19.93 2.79 -6.38
C THR A 689 -19.94 3.78 -5.20
N HIS A 690 -18.76 4.08 -4.64
CA HIS A 690 -18.57 4.85 -3.41
C HIS A 690 -19.34 6.17 -3.41
N SER A 691 -20.10 6.43 -2.33
CA SER A 691 -20.87 7.67 -2.17
C SER A 691 -19.94 8.88 -2.08
N GLU A 692 -20.04 9.82 -3.03
CA GLU A 692 -19.18 11.01 -3.08
C GLU A 692 -19.32 11.84 -1.79
N GLY A 693 -18.19 12.35 -1.27
CA GLY A 693 -18.13 13.13 -0.04
C GLY A 693 -18.33 12.35 1.28
N MET A 694 -18.76 11.09 1.25
CA MET A 694 -18.94 10.27 2.46
C MET A 694 -17.61 9.80 3.05
N PHE A 695 -17.48 9.71 4.38
CA PHE A 695 -16.25 9.29 5.08
C PHE A 695 -16.47 8.61 6.45
N SER A 696 -17.71 8.29 6.82
CA SER A 696 -18.05 7.61 8.09
C SER A 696 -17.39 6.23 8.29
N TRP A 697 -17.00 5.56 7.20
CA TRP A 697 -16.41 4.22 7.24
C TRP A 697 -15.19 4.14 6.32
N PHE A 698 -14.08 3.64 6.85
CA PHE A 698 -13.00 3.09 6.04
C PHE A 698 -13.29 1.62 5.72
N PRO A 699 -12.67 1.03 4.68
CA PRO A 699 -12.73 -0.40 4.42
C PRO A 699 -12.27 -1.24 5.63
N ILE A 700 -12.65 -2.51 5.65
CA ILE A 700 -12.05 -3.52 6.54
C ILE A 700 -10.99 -4.33 5.78
N PHE A 701 -9.92 -4.75 6.43
CA PHE A 701 -8.90 -5.65 5.90
C PHE A 701 -8.89 -6.94 6.71
N PHE A 702 -9.10 -8.07 6.02
CA PHE A 702 -8.99 -9.42 6.58
C PHE A 702 -7.67 -10.04 6.09
N PRO A 703 -6.63 -10.12 6.94
CA PRO A 703 -5.31 -10.62 6.55
C PRO A 703 -5.28 -12.15 6.43
N ILE A 704 -4.14 -12.70 5.96
CA ILE A 704 -3.81 -14.13 6.07
C ILE A 704 -2.40 -14.33 6.65
N LYS A 705 -2.19 -15.41 7.41
CA LYS A 705 -0.90 -15.70 8.07
C LYS A 705 0.25 -15.91 7.11
N GLN A 706 0.00 -16.59 5.99
CA GLN A 706 1.00 -16.87 4.96
C GLN A 706 0.53 -16.24 3.64
N PRO A 707 1.16 -15.14 3.19
CA PRO A 707 0.91 -14.59 1.86
C PRO A 707 1.29 -15.60 0.78
N PHE A 708 0.48 -15.71 -0.26
CA PHE A 708 0.73 -16.63 -1.38
C PHE A 708 0.86 -15.90 -2.71
N TYR A 709 1.68 -16.46 -3.60
CA TYR A 709 1.88 -15.96 -4.96
C TYR A 709 0.69 -16.33 -5.86
N VAL A 710 0.38 -15.46 -6.82
CA VAL A 710 -0.58 -15.71 -7.90
C VAL A 710 0.01 -15.22 -9.21
N SER A 711 -0.26 -15.92 -10.31
CA SER A 711 0.13 -15.54 -11.67
C SER A 711 -0.94 -14.64 -12.31
N GLU A 712 -0.59 -13.85 -13.32
CA GLU A 712 -1.60 -13.19 -14.18
C GLU A 712 -2.55 -14.25 -14.80
N GLY A 713 -3.86 -14.07 -14.60
CA GLY A 713 -4.89 -15.01 -15.06
C GLY A 713 -5.23 -16.14 -14.08
N ASP A 714 -4.51 -16.33 -12.98
CA ASP A 714 -4.85 -17.36 -11.98
C ASP A 714 -6.20 -17.08 -11.32
N THR A 715 -6.91 -18.14 -10.94
CA THR A 715 -8.16 -18.05 -10.17
C THR A 715 -7.85 -18.00 -8.68
N ILE A 716 -8.17 -16.88 -8.06
CA ILE A 716 -8.16 -16.73 -6.60
C ILE A 716 -9.54 -17.12 -6.08
N GLU A 717 -9.65 -18.15 -5.25
CA GLU A 717 -10.91 -18.58 -4.64
C GLU A 717 -10.90 -18.29 -3.14
N LEU A 718 -11.77 -17.37 -2.71
CA LEU A 718 -12.01 -17.00 -1.31
C LEU A 718 -13.29 -17.66 -0.82
N HIS A 719 -13.19 -18.39 0.28
CA HIS A 719 -14.33 -18.85 1.07
C HIS A 719 -14.47 -17.99 2.32
N LEU A 720 -15.69 -17.56 2.60
CA LEU A 720 -16.03 -16.73 3.74
C LEU A 720 -17.31 -17.25 4.40
N TRP A 721 -17.27 -17.38 5.72
CA TRP A 721 -18.41 -17.78 6.54
C TRP A 721 -18.75 -16.69 7.55
N ARG A 722 -20.04 -16.44 7.78
CA ARG A 722 -20.56 -15.77 8.97
C ARG A 722 -21.20 -16.82 9.86
N ARG A 723 -20.80 -16.88 11.13
CA ARG A 723 -21.20 -17.91 12.09
C ARG A 723 -21.70 -17.28 13.39
N ASP A 724 -22.67 -17.91 14.02
CA ASP A 724 -23.32 -17.45 15.25
C ASP A 724 -23.34 -18.51 16.36
N SER A 725 -23.58 -18.03 17.57
CA SER A 725 -24.05 -18.78 18.73
C SER A 725 -25.10 -17.95 19.46
N SER A 726 -25.62 -18.44 20.60
CA SER A 726 -26.52 -17.67 21.47
C SER A 726 -25.85 -16.47 22.18
N THR A 727 -24.55 -16.24 22.02
CA THR A 727 -23.79 -15.19 22.74
C THR A 727 -22.76 -14.43 21.89
N LYS A 728 -22.42 -14.91 20.68
CA LYS A 728 -21.45 -14.24 19.80
C LYS A 728 -21.70 -14.52 18.33
N VAL A 729 -21.23 -13.61 17.48
CA VAL A 729 -21.13 -13.77 16.01
C VAL A 729 -19.67 -13.61 15.59
N TRP A 730 -19.22 -14.31 14.56
CA TRP A 730 -17.86 -14.18 14.03
C TRP A 730 -17.80 -14.51 12.53
N TYR A 731 -16.67 -14.15 11.91
CA TYR A 731 -16.32 -14.59 10.56
C TYR A 731 -15.21 -15.64 10.60
N GLU A 732 -15.24 -16.55 9.64
CA GLU A 732 -14.15 -17.49 9.33
C GLU A 732 -13.81 -17.34 7.83
N TRP A 733 -12.54 -17.46 7.44
CA TRP A 733 -12.16 -17.34 6.02
C TRP A 733 -10.98 -18.23 5.64
N ALA A 734 -10.95 -18.64 4.37
CA ALA A 734 -9.85 -19.40 3.78
C ALA A 734 -9.74 -19.11 2.27
N PHE A 735 -8.54 -19.21 1.72
CA PHE A 735 -8.35 -19.34 0.27
C PHE A 735 -8.09 -20.81 -0.09
N THR A 736 -8.55 -21.23 -1.27
CA THR A 736 -8.44 -22.62 -1.77
C THR A 736 -7.84 -22.73 -3.16
N ALA A 737 -7.67 -21.61 -3.86
CA ALA A 737 -6.98 -21.53 -5.14
C ALA A 737 -6.27 -20.15 -5.28
N PRO A 738 -5.12 -20.09 -5.98
CA PRO A 738 -4.34 -21.22 -6.48
C PRO A 738 -3.64 -22.00 -5.35
N GLU A 739 -3.42 -21.37 -4.19
CA GLU A 739 -2.88 -21.98 -2.98
C GLU A 739 -3.95 -22.13 -1.90
N VAL A 740 -3.75 -23.09 -0.98
CA VAL A 740 -4.69 -23.38 0.11
C VAL A 740 -4.18 -22.82 1.44
N THR A 741 -4.96 -21.95 2.09
CA THR A 741 -4.67 -21.48 3.45
C THR A 741 -5.35 -22.34 4.51
N GLU A 742 -4.94 -22.20 5.77
CA GLU A 742 -5.80 -22.63 6.88
C GLU A 742 -7.10 -21.81 6.92
N ILE A 743 -8.12 -22.34 7.61
CA ILE A 743 -9.28 -21.55 8.02
C ILE A 743 -8.84 -20.62 9.15
N HIS A 744 -9.02 -19.32 8.95
CA HIS A 744 -8.72 -18.28 9.93
C HIS A 744 -9.94 -18.09 10.85
N ASN A 745 -9.66 -17.82 12.14
CA ASN A 745 -10.64 -17.62 13.21
C ASN A 745 -11.66 -18.76 13.46
N PRO A 746 -11.30 -20.07 13.32
CA PRO A 746 -12.25 -21.17 13.43
C PRO A 746 -12.89 -21.21 14.83
N GLY A 747 -14.23 -21.28 14.88
CA GLY A 747 -15.03 -21.21 16.10
C GLY A 747 -15.04 -19.83 16.78
N GLY A 748 -14.54 -18.78 16.11
CA GLY A 748 -14.42 -17.43 16.66
C GLY A 748 -13.43 -17.40 17.81
N ARG A 749 -12.25 -18.00 17.61
CA ARG A 749 -11.23 -18.22 18.66
C ARG A 749 -10.31 -17.02 18.92
N SER A 750 -10.25 -16.08 17.98
CA SER A 750 -9.38 -14.90 18.05
C SER A 750 -10.17 -13.61 17.95
N TYR A 751 -11.21 -13.58 17.12
CA TYR A 751 -12.14 -12.46 17.03
C TYR A 751 -13.59 -12.94 17.06
N TRP A 752 -14.43 -12.20 17.76
CA TRP A 752 -15.88 -12.34 17.73
C TRP A 752 -16.54 -11.02 18.14
N ILE A 753 -17.83 -10.91 17.87
CA ILE A 753 -18.66 -9.76 18.17
C ILE A 753 -19.72 -10.21 19.19
N GLY A 754 -19.84 -9.50 20.31
CA GLY A 754 -20.75 -9.86 21.40
C GLY A 754 -22.22 -9.56 21.09
N LEU A 755 -23.12 -10.49 21.47
CA LEU A 755 -24.58 -10.32 21.43
C LEU A 755 -25.14 -9.88 22.78
#